data_AF-E3M375-F1
#
_entry.id   AF-E3M375-F1
#
_cell.length_a   1.000
_cell.length_b   1.000
_cell.length_c   1.000
_cell.angle_alpha   90.00
_cell.angle_beta   90.00
_cell.angle_gamma   90.00
#
_symmetry.space_group_name_H-M   'P 1'
#
loop_
_entity.id
_entity.type
_entity.pdbx_description
1 polymer ?
#
loop_
_entity_poly.entity_id
_entity_poly.type
_entity_poly.pdbx_seq_one_letter_code
_entity_poly.pdbx_strand_id
1 'polypeptide(L)'
;MKTMKLSRFPSVVQAEIFSSMELIDILFLSFCSKQFKERIESTIKSRLDKIISITYTSSGPEYATISSSNTDDKEFMKLVPREIGRNRSIVRMNLFGIDVDCCMATRNHPFFILCNQQDGEQMLQTIHNYFRGFFGSSIEYHLKAGGRNYIPRLENIKNSMLYFGNEEAAAQLLDGYLTLSPSQEYIAVFSSGGFEYERSLKLAQTNVLDIVISGSRAGGLLKNFTGRQLFISDGIVTDDDVIQFLDSWMSSQTHQNLEYLKINRGRGTDLNPEKIMRNIDMKRFDPNQKMPVYQCDKREDVFDSWKIENFCSPHFIVRDADQHVASLQITTRGIQFASWKMTEEEVMRRRIQKNFQRTPLQEASHPRNSIKISKFSWLIQREILSNMELVDLLMMASCSQKFYQNMKSLMRNRFDKIFTITYESGISPCISSSSCGDEPFMSINRIFDFRGRPRISMNLLGLDLQVSMPTRNHPLMVLLHLEQEQTLLPSIHNYFLDFFGSSIKYQLNDHVLTPPLSKLKNITSTVLSSDIGVAEYLKISPNQDFIALSDFYSHLLGGNLEFTKTKVLDIGKAYRSVDDILSNFEGRQLFIDDGIISDGAIIQFLNKWKSNEGYQNLEYISISVSNPLNPNQIMNSIPISRLDLSDQLPVHQVARKDRYGKHFWRIRKFSSPNYIVRDSDQYVASILITADNITFAAWNMTENEFLEKRPVKRFY
;
A
#
# COMPACT_ATOMS: atom_id res chain seq x y z
N MET A 1 -4.55 -7.97 33.74
CA MET A 1 -5.24 -8.73 32.68
C MET A 1 -5.46 -10.16 33.15
N LYS A 2 -6.70 -10.68 33.11
CA LYS A 2 -6.94 -12.13 33.30
C LYS A 2 -6.56 -12.83 31.99
N THR A 3 -5.58 -13.74 32.04
CA THR A 3 -5.17 -14.56 30.89
C THR A 3 -6.18 -15.69 30.67
N MET A 4 -6.83 -15.70 29.52
CA MET A 4 -7.82 -16.70 29.12
C MET A 4 -7.10 -17.93 28.56
N LYS A 5 -7.31 -19.11 29.15
CA LYS A 5 -6.66 -20.36 28.72
C LYS A 5 -7.46 -21.01 27.59
N LEU A 6 -7.00 -20.89 26.34
CA LEU A 6 -7.69 -21.44 25.17
C LEU A 6 -7.96 -22.95 25.29
N SER A 7 -7.05 -23.69 25.93
CA SER A 7 -7.15 -25.15 26.13
C SER A 7 -8.34 -25.59 26.98
N ARG A 8 -8.97 -24.68 27.74
CA ARG A 8 -10.14 -24.98 28.58
C ARG A 8 -11.47 -24.90 27.83
N PHE A 9 -11.50 -24.37 26.60
CA PHE A 9 -12.74 -24.34 25.81
C PHE A 9 -13.06 -25.72 25.22
N PRO A 10 -14.35 -26.04 24.98
CA PRO A 10 -14.74 -27.21 24.20
C PRO A 10 -14.08 -27.22 22.82
N SER A 11 -13.83 -28.41 22.25
CA SER A 11 -13.14 -28.58 20.95
C SER A 11 -13.82 -27.81 19.82
N VAL A 12 -15.14 -27.74 19.79
CA VAL A 12 -15.92 -26.97 18.81
C VAL A 12 -15.64 -25.47 18.89
N VAL A 13 -15.53 -24.92 20.11
CA VAL A 13 -15.23 -23.50 20.32
C VAL A 13 -13.78 -23.20 19.94
N GLN A 14 -12.85 -24.11 20.24
CA GLN A 14 -11.46 -23.96 19.79
C GLN A 14 -11.35 -24.03 18.27
N ALA A 15 -12.10 -24.93 17.63
CA ALA A 15 -12.18 -25.03 16.18
C ALA A 15 -12.71 -23.76 15.53
N GLU A 16 -13.73 -23.14 16.12
CA GLU A 16 -14.29 -21.88 15.66
C GLU A 16 -13.30 -20.72 15.85
N ILE A 17 -12.61 -20.66 17.00
CA ILE A 17 -11.56 -19.67 17.24
C ILE A 17 -10.47 -19.80 16.19
N PHE A 18 -9.93 -21.01 15.97
CA PHE A 18 -8.94 -21.23 14.93
C PHE A 18 -9.49 -20.87 13.55
N SER A 19 -10.75 -21.19 13.25
CA SER A 19 -11.39 -20.84 11.97
C SER A 19 -11.50 -19.32 11.74
N SER A 20 -11.61 -18.54 12.80
CA SER A 20 -11.69 -17.07 12.75
C SER A 20 -10.33 -16.35 12.69
N MET A 21 -9.23 -17.02 13.04
CA MET A 21 -7.89 -16.42 13.04
C MET A 21 -7.23 -16.46 11.65
N GLU A 22 -6.30 -15.53 11.41
CA GLU A 22 -5.45 -15.58 10.21
C GLU A 22 -4.56 -16.83 10.24
N LEU A 23 -4.27 -17.39 9.06
CA LEU A 23 -3.57 -18.67 8.95
C LEU A 23 -2.17 -18.61 9.60
N ILE A 24 -1.50 -17.47 9.47
CA ILE A 24 -0.17 -17.21 10.05
C ILE A 24 -0.23 -17.11 11.58
N ASP A 25 -1.26 -16.47 12.14
CA ASP A 25 -1.42 -16.39 13.60
C ASP A 25 -1.62 -17.77 14.22
N ILE A 26 -2.37 -18.63 13.53
CA ILE A 26 -2.55 -20.01 13.98
C ILE A 26 -1.24 -20.80 13.88
N LEU A 27 -0.46 -20.56 12.82
CA LEU A 27 0.87 -21.15 12.68
C LEU A 27 1.78 -20.71 13.85
N PHE A 28 1.76 -19.44 14.27
CA PHE A 28 2.50 -18.97 15.45
C PHE A 28 2.07 -19.67 16.76
N LEU A 29 0.77 -19.93 16.94
CA LEU A 29 0.28 -20.68 18.10
C LEU A 29 0.84 -22.10 18.15
N SER A 30 1.04 -22.72 16.98
CA SER A 30 1.63 -24.07 16.89
C SER A 30 3.07 -24.11 17.41
N PHE A 31 3.84 -23.02 17.24
CA PHE A 31 5.25 -22.96 17.66
C PHE A 31 5.42 -22.96 19.18
N CYS A 32 4.40 -22.49 19.89
CA CYS A 32 4.45 -22.26 21.34
C CYS A 32 4.02 -23.50 22.15
N SER A 33 3.38 -24.49 21.53
CA SER A 33 2.82 -25.65 22.25
C SER A 33 2.56 -26.84 21.36
N LYS A 34 3.10 -28.00 21.78
CA LYS A 34 2.84 -29.29 21.14
C LYS A 34 1.35 -29.65 21.13
N GLN A 35 0.61 -29.35 22.21
CA GLN A 35 -0.83 -29.62 22.27
C GLN A 35 -1.62 -28.75 21.27
N PHE A 36 -1.20 -27.50 21.05
CA PHE A 36 -1.84 -26.65 20.04
C PHE A 36 -1.47 -27.11 18.63
N LYS A 37 -0.22 -27.49 18.39
CA LYS A 37 0.21 -28.09 17.12
C LYS A 37 -0.70 -29.26 16.72
N GLU A 38 -0.85 -30.26 17.59
CA GLU A 38 -1.66 -31.46 17.32
C GLU A 38 -3.15 -31.10 17.07
N ARG A 39 -3.72 -30.17 17.84
CA ARG A 39 -5.11 -29.71 17.65
C ARG A 39 -5.29 -28.92 16.36
N ILE A 40 -4.32 -28.11 15.98
CA ILE A 40 -4.35 -27.33 14.74
C ILE A 40 -4.33 -28.28 13.54
N GLU A 41 -3.41 -29.25 13.55
CA GLU A 41 -3.29 -30.28 12.51
C GLU A 41 -4.60 -31.07 12.33
N SER A 42 -5.32 -31.38 13.42
CA SER A 42 -6.58 -32.12 13.34
C SER A 42 -7.78 -31.28 12.89
N THR A 43 -7.77 -29.97 13.16
CA THR A 43 -8.99 -29.14 13.12
C THR A 43 -9.08 -28.23 11.89
N ILE A 44 -7.95 -27.73 11.39
CA ILE A 44 -7.94 -26.75 10.29
C ILE A 44 -7.04 -27.17 9.13
N LYS A 45 -6.80 -28.48 8.98
CA LYS A 45 -5.99 -29.06 7.89
C LYS A 45 -6.38 -28.51 6.51
N SER A 46 -7.68 -28.47 6.21
CA SER A 46 -8.21 -27.95 4.94
C SER A 46 -7.90 -26.47 4.68
N ARG A 47 -7.64 -25.67 5.73
CA ARG A 47 -7.18 -24.28 5.58
C ARG A 47 -5.67 -24.22 5.38
N LEU A 48 -4.92 -25.11 6.04
CA LEU A 48 -3.46 -25.21 5.87
C LEU A 48 -3.09 -25.67 4.46
N ASP A 49 -3.93 -26.47 3.80
CA ASP A 49 -3.77 -26.87 2.40
C ASP A 49 -3.79 -25.67 1.41
N LYS A 50 -4.17 -24.47 1.86
CA LYS A 50 -4.05 -23.23 1.07
C LYS A 50 -2.61 -22.71 1.00
N ILE A 51 -1.74 -23.09 1.94
CA ILE A 51 -0.31 -22.85 1.80
C ILE A 51 0.21 -23.89 0.82
N ILE A 52 0.68 -23.43 -0.33
CA ILE A 52 1.23 -24.27 -1.39
C ILE A 52 2.76 -24.25 -1.29
N SER A 53 3.34 -23.14 -0.84
CA SER A 53 4.78 -23.02 -0.64
C SER A 53 5.18 -22.12 0.52
N ILE A 54 6.38 -22.37 1.03
CA ILE A 54 7.12 -21.49 1.94
C ILE A 54 8.42 -21.07 1.24
N THR A 55 8.68 -19.76 1.26
CA THR A 55 9.86 -19.16 0.64
C THR A 55 10.76 -18.58 1.70
N TYR A 56 12.03 -18.98 1.69
CA TYR A 56 13.09 -18.43 2.53
C TYR A 56 13.92 -17.46 1.70
N THR A 57 14.08 -16.22 2.16
CA THR A 57 15.02 -15.27 1.56
C THR A 57 16.10 -14.92 2.56
N SER A 58 17.38 -15.10 2.22
CA SER A 58 18.48 -14.84 3.15
C SER A 58 19.65 -14.14 2.48
N SER A 59 20.24 -13.17 3.19
CA SER A 59 21.45 -12.45 2.78
C SER A 59 22.66 -12.79 3.66
N GLY A 60 22.47 -13.57 4.72
CA GLY A 60 23.49 -13.95 5.69
C GLY A 60 22.91 -14.79 6.84
N PRO A 61 23.75 -15.39 7.69
CA PRO A 61 23.30 -16.29 8.76
C PRO A 61 22.37 -15.59 9.77
N GLU A 62 22.57 -14.30 10.01
CA GLU A 62 21.76 -13.49 10.92
C GLU A 62 20.57 -12.76 10.25
N TYR A 63 20.42 -12.88 8.93
CA TYR A 63 19.41 -12.20 8.13
C TYR A 63 18.67 -13.17 7.22
N ALA A 64 17.47 -13.56 7.66
CA ALA A 64 16.56 -14.39 6.86
C ALA A 64 15.13 -13.89 7.00
N THR A 65 14.38 -13.90 5.91
CA THR A 65 12.95 -13.59 5.88
C THR A 65 12.19 -14.79 5.36
N ILE A 66 10.98 -14.99 5.87
CA ILE A 66 10.14 -16.14 5.57
C ILE A 66 8.77 -15.63 5.14
N SER A 67 8.35 -16.07 3.95
CA SER A 67 7.03 -15.78 3.37
C SER A 67 6.32 -17.07 2.96
N SER A 68 5.02 -16.95 2.63
CA SER A 68 4.21 -18.08 2.19
C SER A 68 3.35 -17.69 0.99
N SER A 69 2.93 -18.68 0.20
CA SER A 69 2.01 -18.43 -0.93
C SER A 69 0.66 -17.82 -0.52
N ASN A 70 0.27 -17.95 0.75
CA ASN A 70 -0.98 -17.41 1.28
C ASN A 70 -0.86 -15.93 1.72
N THR A 71 0.36 -15.38 1.78
CA THR A 71 0.58 -13.99 2.20
C THR A 71 0.88 -13.05 1.03
N ASP A 72 0.55 -13.44 -0.21
CA ASP A 72 0.99 -12.77 -1.44
C ASP A 72 2.51 -12.52 -1.40
N ASP A 73 3.27 -13.53 -0.95
CA ASP A 73 4.72 -13.49 -0.74
C ASP A 73 5.24 -12.42 0.25
N LYS A 74 4.35 -11.78 1.02
CA LYS A 74 4.75 -10.91 2.13
C LYS A 74 5.42 -11.71 3.24
N GLU A 75 6.51 -11.15 3.76
CA GLU A 75 7.25 -11.70 4.90
C GLU A 75 6.39 -11.70 6.15
N PHE A 76 6.20 -12.85 6.78
CA PHE A 76 5.49 -12.96 8.05
C PHE A 76 6.43 -13.16 9.24
N MET A 77 7.63 -13.70 9.00
CA MET A 77 8.67 -13.92 10.00
C MET A 77 10.04 -13.48 9.48
N LYS A 78 10.86 -12.91 10.36
CA LYS A 78 12.21 -12.47 10.05
C LYS A 78 13.20 -12.79 11.17
N LEU A 79 14.38 -13.28 10.81
CA LEU A 79 15.55 -13.37 11.67
C LEU A 79 16.37 -12.10 11.46
N VAL A 80 16.69 -11.41 12.56
CA VAL A 80 17.47 -10.17 12.54
C VAL A 80 18.46 -10.13 13.71
N PRO A 81 19.58 -9.39 13.58
CA PRO A 81 20.42 -9.07 14.72
C PRO A 81 19.68 -8.31 15.80
N ARG A 82 20.10 -8.52 17.05
CA ARG A 82 19.53 -7.88 18.24
C ARG A 82 19.52 -6.35 18.15
N GLU A 83 20.45 -5.75 17.42
CA GLU A 83 20.55 -4.30 17.24
C GLU A 83 19.35 -3.69 16.51
N ILE A 84 18.74 -4.45 15.59
CA ILE A 84 17.54 -4.03 14.85
C ILE A 84 16.30 -4.03 15.74
N GLY A 85 16.31 -4.84 16.80
CA GLY A 85 15.23 -4.93 17.78
C GLY A 85 15.16 -3.78 18.80
N ARG A 86 16.16 -2.87 18.86
CA ARG A 86 16.30 -1.88 19.95
C ARG A 86 15.12 -0.93 20.12
N ASN A 87 14.34 -0.68 19.06
CA ASN A 87 13.18 0.21 19.08
C ASN A 87 11.84 -0.51 19.35
N ARG A 88 11.86 -1.81 19.68
CA ARG A 88 10.64 -2.62 19.92
C ARG A 88 10.72 -3.32 21.26
N SER A 89 9.54 -3.59 21.84
CA SER A 89 9.44 -4.41 23.04
C SER A 89 9.93 -5.83 22.75
N ILE A 90 11.01 -6.22 23.43
CA ILE A 90 11.56 -7.57 23.36
C ILE A 90 10.78 -8.46 24.33
N VAL A 91 10.31 -9.59 23.83
CA VAL A 91 9.61 -10.62 24.59
C VAL A 91 10.41 -11.91 24.48
N ARG A 92 10.61 -12.61 25.60
CA ARG A 92 11.21 -13.93 25.58
C ARG A 92 10.12 -14.98 25.46
N MET A 93 10.19 -15.81 24.43
CA MET A 93 9.19 -16.86 24.15
C MET A 93 9.89 -18.19 23.93
N ASN A 94 9.23 -19.28 24.34
CA ASN A 94 9.65 -20.62 23.93
C ASN A 94 9.01 -20.93 22.57
N LEU A 95 9.80 -20.88 21.50
CA LEU A 95 9.38 -21.21 20.15
C LEU A 95 10.13 -22.45 19.70
N PHE A 96 9.41 -23.43 19.13
CA PHE A 96 10.02 -24.67 18.64
C PHE A 96 10.75 -25.48 19.73
N GLY A 97 10.42 -25.25 21.01
CA GLY A 97 11.13 -25.84 22.15
C GLY A 97 12.37 -25.07 22.61
N ILE A 98 12.69 -23.92 22.00
CA ILE A 98 13.86 -23.11 22.29
C ILE A 98 13.43 -21.73 22.81
N ASP A 99 14.06 -21.26 23.88
CA ASP A 99 13.83 -19.91 24.38
C ASP A 99 14.53 -18.88 23.49
N VAL A 100 13.75 -18.00 22.88
CA VAL A 100 14.24 -16.97 21.97
C VAL A 100 13.72 -15.58 22.35
N ASP A 101 14.58 -14.59 22.17
CA ASP A 101 14.19 -13.19 22.26
C ASP A 101 13.53 -12.79 20.93
N CYS A 102 12.33 -12.22 20.99
CA CYS A 102 11.54 -11.91 19.80
C CYS A 102 10.75 -10.60 19.96
N CYS A 103 10.34 -10.03 18.83
CA CYS A 103 9.46 -8.87 18.79
C CYS A 103 8.16 -9.23 18.07
N MET A 104 7.03 -9.06 18.77
CA MET A 104 5.69 -9.37 18.26
C MET A 104 5.37 -8.53 17.01
N ALA A 105 4.77 -9.15 16.00
CA ALA A 105 4.39 -8.50 14.75
C ALA A 105 3.52 -7.23 15.00
N THR A 106 3.78 -6.16 14.27
CA THR A 106 2.99 -4.92 14.29
C THR A 106 2.42 -4.64 12.91
N ARG A 107 1.70 -3.51 12.74
CA ARG A 107 1.12 -3.12 11.45
C ARG A 107 2.15 -3.03 10.33
N ASN A 108 3.35 -2.58 10.67
CA ASN A 108 4.40 -2.24 9.71
C ASN A 108 5.59 -3.22 9.72
N HIS A 109 5.62 -4.17 10.66
CA HIS A 109 6.77 -5.06 10.82
C HIS A 109 6.34 -6.50 11.11
N PRO A 110 6.95 -7.49 10.42
CA PRO A 110 6.68 -8.90 10.71
C PRO A 110 7.19 -9.31 12.09
N PHE A 111 6.93 -10.58 12.44
CA PHE A 111 7.43 -11.20 13.65
C PHE A 111 8.95 -11.33 13.58
N PHE A 112 9.68 -10.76 14.55
CA PHE A 112 11.14 -10.83 14.57
C PHE A 112 11.62 -11.86 15.58
N ILE A 113 12.53 -12.73 15.15
CA ILE A 113 13.37 -13.55 16.03
C ILE A 113 14.74 -12.88 16.07
N LEU A 114 15.18 -12.51 17.27
CA LEU A 114 16.46 -11.84 17.48
C LEU A 114 17.54 -12.92 17.60
N CYS A 115 18.44 -12.98 16.62
CA CYS A 115 19.54 -13.94 16.57
C CYS A 115 20.88 -13.22 16.68
N ASN A 116 21.86 -13.87 17.33
CA ASN A 116 23.26 -13.48 17.20
C ASN A 116 23.88 -14.20 16.00
N GLN A 117 25.02 -13.70 15.50
CA GLN A 117 25.70 -14.21 14.30
C GLN A 117 26.04 -15.71 14.36
N GLN A 118 26.27 -16.27 15.55
CA GLN A 118 26.60 -17.70 15.74
C GLN A 118 25.37 -18.63 15.74
N ASP A 119 24.16 -18.11 16.00
CA ASP A 119 22.94 -18.91 16.22
C ASP A 119 21.92 -18.82 15.07
N GLY A 120 22.08 -17.84 14.18
CA GLY A 120 21.07 -17.54 13.15
C GLY A 120 20.83 -18.67 12.14
N GLU A 121 21.89 -19.35 11.69
CA GLU A 121 21.76 -20.49 10.78
C GLU A 121 21.06 -21.69 11.45
N GLN A 122 21.44 -22.02 12.69
CA GLN A 122 20.80 -23.09 13.46
C GLN A 122 19.32 -22.78 13.71
N MET A 123 18.99 -21.51 13.97
CA MET A 123 17.60 -21.08 14.13
C MET A 123 16.82 -21.25 12.84
N LEU A 124 17.37 -20.84 11.70
CA LEU A 124 16.72 -21.00 10.40
C LEU A 124 16.49 -22.49 10.06
N GLN A 125 17.47 -23.36 10.35
CA GLN A 125 17.33 -24.81 10.23
C GLN A 125 16.26 -25.37 11.15
N THR A 126 16.19 -24.89 12.41
CA THR A 126 15.16 -25.31 13.36
C THR A 126 13.77 -24.97 12.84
N ILE A 127 13.58 -23.74 12.33
CA ILE A 127 12.31 -23.29 11.74
C ILE A 127 11.97 -24.14 10.51
N HIS A 128 12.94 -24.40 9.64
CA HIS A 128 12.75 -25.22 8.46
C HIS A 128 12.36 -26.67 8.80
N ASN A 129 13.06 -27.29 9.74
CA ASN A 129 12.75 -28.63 10.22
C ASN A 129 11.38 -28.69 10.89
N TYR A 130 10.98 -27.65 11.62
CA TYR A 130 9.63 -27.55 12.15
C TYR A 130 8.59 -27.53 11.03
N PHE A 131 8.77 -26.70 10.01
CA PHE A 131 7.85 -26.64 8.88
C PHE A 131 7.82 -27.95 8.09
N ARG A 132 8.95 -28.62 7.92
CA ARG A 132 8.99 -29.97 7.33
C ARG A 132 8.24 -30.99 8.19
N GLY A 133 8.35 -30.91 9.52
CA GLY A 133 7.61 -31.78 10.41
C GLY A 133 6.11 -31.45 10.54
N PHE A 134 5.70 -30.24 10.15
CA PHE A 134 4.32 -29.76 10.25
C PHE A 134 3.55 -29.92 8.94
N PHE A 135 4.13 -29.49 7.82
CA PHE A 135 3.52 -29.60 6.49
C PHE A 135 3.98 -30.85 5.73
N GLY A 136 5.18 -31.37 6.00
CA GLY A 136 5.71 -32.52 5.28
C GLY A 136 5.92 -32.23 3.79
N SER A 137 5.62 -33.21 2.95
CA SER A 137 5.71 -33.09 1.49
C SER A 137 4.43 -32.52 0.85
N SER A 138 3.49 -31.98 1.63
CA SER A 138 2.24 -31.41 1.09
C SER A 138 2.44 -30.04 0.47
N ILE A 139 3.57 -29.38 0.75
CA ILE A 139 3.93 -28.05 0.24
C ILE A 139 5.32 -28.08 -0.38
N GLU A 140 5.62 -27.03 -1.14
CA GLU A 140 6.95 -26.80 -1.71
C GLU A 140 7.78 -25.85 -0.83
N TYR A 141 9.09 -26.11 -0.73
CA TYR A 141 10.03 -25.21 -0.07
C TYR A 141 10.92 -24.54 -1.10
N HIS A 142 10.99 -23.22 -1.08
CA HIS A 142 11.77 -22.41 -2.02
C HIS A 142 12.85 -21.61 -1.26
N LEU A 143 14.03 -21.44 -1.85
CA LEU A 143 15.14 -20.69 -1.27
C LEU A 143 15.59 -19.56 -2.20
N LYS A 144 15.82 -18.37 -1.65
CA LYS A 144 16.45 -17.23 -2.28
C LYS A 144 17.63 -16.77 -1.46
N ALA A 145 18.85 -17.08 -1.90
CA ALA A 145 20.08 -16.71 -1.22
C ALA A 145 20.71 -15.50 -1.93
N GLY A 146 20.47 -14.29 -1.40
CA GLY A 146 21.00 -13.02 -1.91
C GLY A 146 22.38 -12.64 -1.34
N GLY A 147 22.92 -13.44 -0.41
CA GLY A 147 24.19 -13.18 0.25
C GLY A 147 25.37 -13.58 -0.64
N ARG A 148 26.29 -12.65 -0.93
CA ARG A 148 27.39 -12.84 -1.90
C ARG A 148 28.25 -14.09 -1.65
N ASN A 149 28.33 -14.59 -0.41
CA ASN A 149 29.14 -15.75 0.01
C ASN A 149 28.41 -16.67 1.01
N TYR A 150 27.07 -16.73 1.01
CA TYR A 150 26.32 -17.53 1.99
C TYR A 150 25.08 -18.18 1.36
N ILE A 151 24.94 -19.49 1.59
CA ILE A 151 23.74 -20.26 1.27
C ILE A 151 23.27 -20.97 2.53
N PRO A 152 22.03 -20.73 2.99
CA PRO A 152 21.43 -21.50 4.06
C PRO A 152 21.43 -23.01 3.79
N ARG A 153 21.93 -23.80 4.75
CA ARG A 153 21.93 -25.26 4.68
C ARG A 153 20.54 -25.83 4.98
N LEU A 154 19.65 -25.74 4.01
CA LEU A 154 18.28 -26.26 4.07
C LEU A 154 18.11 -27.46 3.13
N GLU A 155 17.43 -28.49 3.62
CA GLU A 155 17.18 -29.75 2.89
C GLU A 155 15.83 -29.70 2.16
N ASN A 156 15.63 -30.57 1.17
CA ASN A 156 14.36 -30.72 0.44
C ASN A 156 13.81 -29.41 -0.17
N ILE A 157 14.71 -28.52 -0.59
CA ILE A 157 14.32 -27.34 -1.35
C ILE A 157 14.00 -27.74 -2.79
N LYS A 158 12.81 -27.37 -3.27
CA LYS A 158 12.36 -27.67 -4.62
C LYS A 158 12.81 -26.63 -5.65
N ASN A 159 12.83 -25.35 -5.25
CA ASN A 159 13.21 -24.23 -6.11
C ASN A 159 14.26 -23.34 -5.42
N SER A 160 15.36 -23.04 -6.10
CA SER A 160 16.44 -22.19 -5.58
C SER A 160 16.71 -20.98 -6.49
N MET A 161 16.99 -19.82 -5.91
CA MET A 161 17.61 -18.67 -6.56
C MET A 161 18.84 -18.27 -5.75
N LEU A 162 20.02 -18.34 -6.35
CA LEU A 162 21.29 -18.19 -5.67
C LEU A 162 22.10 -17.05 -6.30
N TYR A 163 22.59 -16.11 -5.49
CA TYR A 163 23.42 -15.00 -5.93
C TYR A 163 24.84 -15.14 -5.37
N PHE A 164 25.85 -15.09 -6.21
CA PHE A 164 27.26 -15.21 -5.85
C PHE A 164 28.06 -13.98 -6.26
N GLY A 165 28.92 -13.51 -5.34
CA GLY A 165 29.81 -12.38 -5.58
C GLY A 165 31.31 -12.71 -5.57
N ASN A 166 31.72 -13.93 -5.20
CA ASN A 166 33.11 -14.40 -5.19
C ASN A 166 33.21 -15.79 -5.84
N GLU A 167 34.14 -15.96 -6.77
CA GLU A 167 34.32 -17.13 -7.63
C GLU A 167 34.76 -18.39 -6.86
N GLU A 168 35.77 -18.30 -5.99
CA GLU A 168 36.39 -19.49 -5.38
C GLU A 168 35.51 -20.16 -4.30
N ALA A 169 34.84 -19.36 -3.47
CA ALA A 169 33.98 -19.86 -2.39
C ALA A 169 32.64 -20.40 -2.91
N ALA A 170 32.14 -19.86 -4.02
CA ALA A 170 30.82 -20.18 -4.54
C ALA A 170 30.72 -21.63 -5.03
N ALA A 171 31.77 -22.21 -5.63
CA ALA A 171 31.74 -23.59 -6.12
C ALA A 171 31.61 -24.62 -4.98
N GLN A 172 32.36 -24.42 -3.88
CA GLN A 172 32.28 -25.29 -2.71
C GLN A 172 30.94 -25.15 -1.98
N LEU A 173 30.43 -23.93 -1.85
CA LEU A 173 29.12 -23.68 -1.24
C LEU A 173 27.99 -24.29 -2.06
N LEU A 174 28.06 -24.19 -3.39
CA LEU A 174 27.07 -24.75 -4.30
C LEU A 174 27.09 -26.28 -4.29
N ASP A 175 28.27 -26.91 -4.35
CA ASP A 175 28.35 -28.38 -4.29
C ASP A 175 27.87 -28.93 -2.92
N GLY A 176 28.22 -28.25 -1.82
CA GLY A 176 27.72 -28.58 -0.49
C GLY A 176 26.20 -28.46 -0.40
N TYR A 177 25.61 -27.40 -0.95
CA TYR A 177 24.17 -27.19 -0.96
C TYR A 177 23.43 -28.21 -1.82
N LEU A 178 23.92 -28.51 -3.03
CA LEU A 178 23.32 -29.51 -3.91
C LEU A 178 23.41 -30.93 -3.33
N THR A 179 24.38 -31.18 -2.45
CA THR A 179 24.44 -32.45 -1.70
C THR A 179 23.33 -32.55 -0.67
N LEU A 180 22.91 -31.43 -0.07
CA LEU A 180 21.81 -31.36 0.89
C LEU A 180 20.42 -31.36 0.23
N SER A 181 20.30 -30.77 -0.96
CA SER A 181 19.06 -30.71 -1.75
C SER A 181 19.29 -31.17 -3.20
N PRO A 182 19.48 -32.48 -3.46
CA PRO A 182 19.88 -32.99 -4.78
C PRO A 182 18.75 -33.03 -5.82
N SER A 183 17.48 -33.07 -5.38
CA SER A 183 16.32 -33.29 -6.28
C SER A 183 15.53 -32.01 -6.53
N GLN A 184 16.21 -30.92 -6.89
CA GLN A 184 15.56 -29.64 -7.16
C GLN A 184 14.89 -29.64 -8.53
N GLU A 185 13.71 -29.03 -8.63
CA GLU A 185 13.05 -28.82 -9.90
C GLU A 185 13.67 -27.63 -10.65
N TYR A 186 13.88 -26.53 -9.93
CA TYR A 186 14.32 -25.27 -10.50
C TYR A 186 15.50 -24.72 -9.73
N ILE A 187 16.56 -24.35 -10.44
CA ILE A 187 17.70 -23.63 -9.88
C ILE A 187 18.01 -22.44 -10.76
N ALA A 188 18.04 -21.26 -10.16
CA ALA A 188 18.62 -20.06 -10.75
C ALA A 188 19.94 -19.71 -10.07
N VAL A 189 21.00 -19.46 -10.85
CA VAL A 189 22.30 -19.03 -10.33
C VAL A 189 22.75 -17.74 -11.02
N PHE A 190 22.98 -16.70 -10.23
CA PHE A 190 23.43 -15.39 -10.69
C PHE A 190 24.81 -15.12 -10.13
N SER A 191 25.83 -15.07 -10.98
CA SER A 191 27.20 -14.78 -10.55
C SER A 191 27.77 -13.55 -11.25
N SER A 192 28.41 -12.67 -10.49
CA SER A 192 29.29 -11.62 -11.04
C SER A 192 30.75 -12.05 -10.88
N GLY A 193 31.36 -12.56 -11.96
CA GLY A 193 32.73 -13.09 -11.95
C GLY A 193 32.83 -14.39 -12.76
N GLY A 194 33.96 -14.61 -13.44
CA GLY A 194 34.23 -15.79 -14.25
C GLY A 194 34.30 -17.06 -13.38
N PHE A 195 33.30 -17.91 -13.46
CA PHE A 195 33.14 -19.09 -12.62
C PHE A 195 33.28 -20.37 -13.46
N GLU A 196 34.06 -21.35 -12.99
CA GLU A 196 34.23 -22.65 -13.66
C GLU A 196 33.04 -23.59 -13.38
N TYR A 197 31.88 -23.30 -13.98
CA TYR A 197 30.65 -24.12 -13.85
C TYR A 197 30.82 -25.56 -14.34
N GLU A 198 31.82 -25.80 -15.18
CA GLU A 198 32.11 -27.08 -15.82
C GLU A 198 32.40 -28.21 -14.83
N ARG A 199 32.79 -27.89 -13.58
CA ARG A 199 33.09 -28.89 -12.55
C ARG A 199 31.87 -29.37 -11.77
N SER A 200 30.74 -28.65 -11.81
CA SER A 200 29.54 -29.03 -11.03
C SER A 200 28.60 -29.92 -11.85
N LEU A 201 28.92 -31.22 -11.92
CA LEU A 201 28.07 -32.22 -12.59
C LEU A 201 26.65 -32.28 -12.00
N LYS A 202 26.48 -31.93 -10.72
CA LYS A 202 25.18 -31.91 -10.04
C LYS A 202 24.24 -30.82 -10.58
N LEU A 203 24.76 -29.64 -10.95
CA LEU A 203 23.94 -28.57 -11.56
C LEU A 203 23.34 -29.02 -12.89
N ALA A 204 24.13 -29.74 -13.69
CA ALA A 204 23.73 -30.23 -15.01
C ALA A 204 22.61 -31.29 -14.97
N GLN A 205 22.29 -31.81 -13.77
CA GLN A 205 21.23 -32.80 -13.53
C GLN A 205 19.88 -32.19 -13.13
N THR A 206 19.80 -30.86 -13.00
CA THR A 206 18.57 -30.16 -12.62
C THR A 206 17.54 -30.17 -13.74
N ASN A 207 16.24 -30.26 -13.42
CA ASN A 207 15.17 -30.24 -14.43
C ASN A 207 15.08 -28.90 -15.19
N VAL A 208 15.13 -27.78 -14.47
CA VAL A 208 15.13 -26.43 -15.04
C VAL A 208 16.29 -25.63 -14.43
N LEU A 209 17.18 -25.15 -15.29
CA LEU A 209 18.37 -24.40 -14.89
C LEU A 209 18.39 -23.02 -15.58
N ASP A 210 18.44 -21.94 -14.80
CA ASP A 210 18.60 -20.57 -15.29
C ASP A 210 19.87 -19.96 -14.72
N ILE A 211 20.81 -19.56 -15.57
CA ILE A 211 22.10 -19.08 -15.10
C ILE A 211 22.52 -17.79 -15.80
N VAL A 212 23.15 -16.91 -15.02
CA VAL A 212 23.80 -15.70 -15.53
C VAL A 212 25.28 -15.81 -15.21
N ILE A 213 26.09 -16.06 -16.25
CA ILE A 213 27.48 -16.51 -16.14
C ILE A 213 28.44 -15.60 -16.91
N SER A 214 28.37 -14.31 -16.61
CA SER A 214 29.19 -13.26 -17.22
C SER A 214 30.67 -13.63 -17.29
N GLY A 215 31.22 -13.73 -18.50
CA GLY A 215 32.65 -13.99 -18.72
C GLY A 215 33.11 -15.44 -18.48
N SER A 216 32.19 -16.37 -18.26
CA SER A 216 32.49 -17.80 -18.02
C SER A 216 32.21 -18.66 -19.24
N ARG A 217 32.96 -19.76 -19.43
CA ARG A 217 32.66 -20.74 -20.49
C ARG A 217 31.41 -21.55 -20.13
N ALA A 218 30.48 -21.66 -21.06
CA ALA A 218 29.26 -22.46 -20.88
C ALA A 218 29.29 -23.81 -21.60
N GLY A 219 30.33 -24.07 -22.42
CA GLY A 219 30.43 -25.27 -23.26
C GLY A 219 30.38 -26.58 -22.45
N GLY A 220 31.16 -26.68 -21.36
CA GLY A 220 31.13 -27.87 -20.51
C GLY A 220 29.76 -28.13 -19.84
N LEU A 221 29.05 -27.07 -19.44
CA LEU A 221 27.69 -27.20 -18.90
C LEU A 221 26.70 -27.62 -19.98
N LEU A 222 26.76 -26.97 -21.15
CA LEU A 222 25.93 -27.29 -22.31
C LEU A 222 26.13 -28.75 -22.75
N LYS A 223 27.33 -29.29 -22.63
CA LYS A 223 27.62 -30.69 -22.98
C LYS A 223 27.03 -31.71 -22.00
N ASN A 224 27.00 -31.36 -20.70
CA ASN A 224 26.67 -32.29 -19.63
C ASN A 224 25.23 -32.19 -19.15
N PHE A 225 24.42 -31.26 -19.69
CA PHE A 225 23.07 -31.01 -19.22
C PHE A 225 22.11 -32.17 -19.55
N THR A 226 21.34 -32.62 -18.57
CA THR A 226 20.41 -33.76 -18.72
C THR A 226 18.95 -33.41 -18.42
N GLY A 227 18.69 -32.16 -18.03
CA GLY A 227 17.37 -31.64 -17.69
C GLY A 227 16.48 -31.30 -18.89
N ARG A 228 15.38 -30.60 -18.61
CA ARG A 228 14.33 -30.24 -19.58
C ARG A 228 14.49 -28.83 -20.13
N GLN A 229 14.92 -27.87 -19.31
CA GLN A 229 15.00 -26.47 -19.72
C GLN A 229 16.30 -25.83 -19.24
N LEU A 230 17.01 -25.18 -20.16
CA LEU A 230 18.28 -24.52 -19.88
C LEU A 230 18.27 -23.08 -20.40
N PHE A 231 18.47 -22.12 -19.51
CA PHE A 231 18.61 -20.71 -19.83
C PHE A 231 20.01 -20.25 -19.40
N ILE A 232 20.78 -19.72 -20.35
CA ILE A 232 22.12 -19.21 -20.12
C ILE A 232 22.16 -17.76 -20.60
N SER A 233 22.50 -16.84 -19.70
CA SER A 233 22.68 -15.43 -20.02
C SER A 233 24.13 -15.00 -19.74
N ASP A 234 24.67 -14.18 -20.63
CA ASP A 234 26.03 -13.62 -20.55
C ASP A 234 27.18 -14.65 -20.52
N GLY A 235 26.92 -15.88 -20.97
CA GLY A 235 27.94 -16.93 -21.07
C GLY A 235 28.76 -16.89 -22.37
N ILE A 236 30.01 -17.36 -22.28
CA ILE A 236 30.91 -17.56 -23.42
C ILE A 236 30.66 -18.94 -24.02
N VAL A 237 30.19 -18.96 -25.26
CA VAL A 237 29.97 -20.19 -26.05
C VAL A 237 30.66 -20.01 -27.39
N THR A 238 31.39 -21.03 -27.84
CA THR A 238 32.07 -21.04 -29.15
C THR A 238 31.21 -21.70 -30.22
N ASP A 239 31.52 -21.44 -31.50
CA ASP A 239 30.84 -22.10 -32.62
C ASP A 239 30.88 -23.64 -32.49
N ASP A 240 32.04 -24.17 -32.07
CA ASP A 240 32.27 -25.61 -31.95
C ASP A 240 31.46 -26.23 -30.80
N ASP A 241 31.24 -25.50 -29.69
CA ASP A 241 30.36 -25.93 -28.60
C ASP A 241 28.90 -26.11 -29.09
N VAL A 242 28.43 -25.17 -29.92
CA VAL A 242 27.06 -25.21 -30.48
C VAL A 242 26.92 -26.34 -31.49
N ILE A 243 27.90 -26.51 -32.38
CA ILE A 243 27.91 -27.60 -33.37
C ILE A 243 27.91 -28.95 -32.64
N GLN A 244 28.78 -29.13 -31.66
CA GLN A 244 28.84 -30.37 -30.88
C GLN A 244 27.52 -30.67 -30.16
N PHE A 245 26.87 -29.66 -29.57
CA PHE A 245 25.55 -29.81 -28.95
C PHE A 245 24.50 -30.29 -29.95
N LEU A 246 24.42 -29.64 -31.12
CA LEU A 246 23.41 -29.96 -32.13
C LEU A 246 23.64 -31.36 -32.74
N ASP A 247 24.88 -31.71 -33.05
CA ASP A 247 25.26 -33.05 -33.53
C ASP A 247 24.94 -34.14 -32.50
N SER A 248 25.23 -33.87 -31.23
CA SER A 248 24.95 -34.82 -30.14
C SER A 248 23.46 -35.01 -29.90
N TRP A 249 22.64 -33.96 -30.11
CA TRP A 249 21.18 -34.05 -30.02
C TRP A 249 20.58 -34.79 -31.21
N MET A 250 21.02 -34.48 -32.45
CA MET A 250 20.55 -35.15 -33.68
C MET A 250 20.86 -36.65 -33.68
N SER A 251 22.08 -37.02 -33.26
CA SER A 251 22.51 -38.41 -33.11
C SER A 251 21.94 -39.13 -31.89
N SER A 252 21.10 -38.46 -31.09
CA SER A 252 20.46 -38.99 -29.86
C SER A 252 21.42 -39.48 -28.77
N GLN A 253 22.67 -39.03 -28.80
CA GLN A 253 23.71 -39.41 -27.84
C GLN A 253 23.50 -38.74 -26.47
N THR A 254 23.00 -37.50 -26.45
CA THR A 254 22.76 -36.72 -25.21
C THR A 254 21.49 -35.87 -25.32
N HIS A 255 21.10 -35.20 -24.23
CA HIS A 255 20.01 -34.20 -24.23
C HIS A 255 18.62 -34.72 -24.64
N GLN A 256 18.32 -36.00 -24.41
CA GLN A 256 17.04 -36.61 -24.82
C GLN A 256 15.81 -35.96 -24.15
N ASN A 257 15.98 -35.46 -22.92
CA ASN A 257 14.94 -34.81 -22.13
C ASN A 257 14.76 -33.31 -22.42
N LEU A 258 15.69 -32.70 -23.17
CA LEU A 258 15.73 -31.26 -23.39
C LEU A 258 14.52 -30.81 -24.24
N GLU A 259 13.74 -29.90 -23.68
CA GLU A 259 12.55 -29.30 -24.28
C GLU A 259 12.83 -27.87 -24.76
N TYR A 260 13.61 -27.10 -24.01
CA TYR A 260 13.93 -25.72 -24.35
C TYR A 260 15.35 -25.33 -23.95
N LEU A 261 16.05 -24.64 -24.84
CA LEU A 261 17.37 -24.06 -24.60
C LEU A 261 17.39 -22.63 -25.12
N LYS A 262 17.86 -21.71 -24.29
CA LYS A 262 18.14 -20.33 -24.68
C LYS A 262 19.49 -19.91 -24.15
N ILE A 263 20.38 -19.53 -25.04
CA ILE A 263 21.68 -18.98 -24.72
C ILE A 263 21.74 -17.58 -25.31
N ASN A 264 21.91 -16.57 -24.45
CA ASN A 264 22.14 -15.20 -24.82
C ASN A 264 23.56 -14.81 -24.40
N ARG A 265 24.41 -14.43 -25.35
CA ARG A 265 25.72 -13.84 -25.06
C ARG A 265 25.56 -12.39 -24.59
N GLY A 266 26.41 -11.96 -23.67
CA GLY A 266 26.72 -10.54 -23.48
C GLY A 266 28.08 -10.20 -24.08
N ARG A 267 29.15 -9.98 -23.30
CA ARG A 267 30.46 -9.55 -23.84
C ARG A 267 31.34 -10.74 -24.27
N GLY A 268 31.89 -10.72 -25.50
CA GLY A 268 32.75 -11.81 -26.03
C GLY A 268 32.88 -11.79 -27.56
N THR A 269 33.33 -12.89 -28.17
CA THR A 269 33.36 -13.10 -29.64
C THR A 269 31.96 -13.45 -30.15
N ASP A 270 31.57 -12.92 -31.32
CA ASP A 270 30.29 -13.25 -31.96
C ASP A 270 30.28 -14.71 -32.44
N LEU A 271 29.15 -15.39 -32.24
CA LEU A 271 28.88 -16.64 -32.94
C LEU A 271 28.84 -16.35 -34.44
N ASN A 272 29.29 -17.29 -35.26
CA ASN A 272 29.17 -17.22 -36.71
C ASN A 272 28.00 -18.10 -37.18
N PRO A 273 26.78 -17.54 -37.37
CA PRO A 273 25.62 -18.33 -37.73
C PRO A 273 25.81 -19.03 -39.08
N GLU A 274 26.50 -18.40 -40.04
CA GLU A 274 26.75 -19.04 -41.34
C GLU A 274 27.63 -20.28 -41.22
N LYS A 275 28.69 -20.22 -40.40
CA LYS A 275 29.57 -21.37 -40.16
C LYS A 275 28.79 -22.49 -39.49
N ILE A 276 28.00 -22.19 -38.46
CA ILE A 276 27.22 -23.20 -37.72
C ILE A 276 26.14 -23.80 -38.62
N MET A 277 25.39 -22.98 -39.35
CA MET A 277 24.30 -23.44 -40.23
C MET A 277 24.80 -24.24 -41.44
N ARG A 278 26.02 -24.02 -41.94
CA ARG A 278 26.60 -24.83 -43.03
C ARG A 278 26.98 -26.25 -42.58
N ASN A 279 27.23 -26.45 -41.29
CA ASN A 279 27.61 -27.74 -40.73
C ASN A 279 26.41 -28.60 -40.33
N ILE A 280 25.18 -28.08 -40.44
CA ILE A 280 23.97 -28.73 -39.93
C ILE A 280 22.92 -28.79 -41.03
N ASP A 281 22.30 -29.97 -41.23
CA ASP A 281 21.21 -30.14 -42.19
C ASP A 281 19.90 -29.53 -41.64
N MET A 282 19.72 -28.22 -41.88
CA MET A 282 18.57 -27.45 -41.41
C MET A 282 17.45 -27.41 -42.45
N LYS A 283 16.26 -27.88 -42.07
CA LYS A 283 15.04 -27.75 -42.87
C LYS A 283 14.34 -26.42 -42.57
N ARG A 284 13.48 -25.98 -43.49
CA ARG A 284 12.67 -24.75 -43.34
C ARG A 284 11.18 -25.05 -43.40
N PHE A 285 10.41 -24.39 -42.55
CA PHE A 285 8.96 -24.37 -42.66
C PHE A 285 8.53 -23.54 -43.89
N ASP A 286 7.38 -23.88 -44.48
CA ASP A 286 6.78 -23.13 -45.58
C ASP A 286 6.43 -21.71 -45.11
N PRO A 287 6.96 -20.65 -45.75
CA PRO A 287 6.70 -19.26 -45.36
C PRO A 287 5.22 -18.86 -45.49
N ASN A 288 4.40 -19.60 -46.24
CA ASN A 288 2.97 -19.34 -46.40
C ASN A 288 2.11 -20.03 -45.33
N GLN A 289 2.71 -20.85 -44.44
CA GLN A 289 2.01 -21.51 -43.34
C GLN A 289 2.28 -20.81 -42.00
N LYS A 290 1.29 -20.85 -41.10
CA LYS A 290 1.44 -20.29 -39.74
C LYS A 290 2.45 -21.12 -38.97
N MET A 291 3.57 -20.51 -38.61
CA MET A 291 4.67 -21.18 -37.92
C MET A 291 4.29 -21.68 -36.52
N PRO A 292 4.87 -22.81 -36.07
CA PRO A 292 4.62 -23.33 -34.74
C PRO A 292 5.28 -22.43 -33.67
N VAL A 293 4.51 -22.10 -32.62
CA VAL A 293 4.97 -21.24 -31.51
C VAL A 293 5.10 -22.08 -30.25
N TYR A 294 6.34 -22.18 -29.75
CA TYR A 294 6.66 -22.83 -28.49
C TYR A 294 6.43 -21.84 -27.35
N GLN A 295 5.66 -22.23 -26.33
CA GLN A 295 5.40 -21.39 -25.16
C GLN A 295 5.92 -22.07 -23.90
N CYS A 296 6.80 -21.41 -23.16
CA CYS A 296 7.25 -21.85 -21.84
C CYS A 296 7.14 -20.76 -20.78
N ASP A 297 6.85 -21.18 -19.55
CA ASP A 297 6.83 -20.28 -18.40
C ASP A 297 8.27 -20.06 -17.90
N LYS A 298 8.73 -18.81 -17.91
CA LYS A 298 10.02 -18.39 -17.34
C LYS A 298 9.80 -17.54 -16.09
N ARG A 299 10.59 -17.76 -15.04
CA ARG A 299 10.62 -16.88 -13.85
C ARG A 299 11.51 -15.66 -14.11
N GLU A 300 11.02 -14.45 -13.81
CA GLU A 300 11.75 -13.19 -14.01
C GLU A 300 12.48 -12.75 -12.73
N ASP A 301 13.76 -12.41 -12.87
CA ASP A 301 14.76 -12.20 -11.80
C ASP A 301 14.44 -11.03 -10.84
N VAL A 302 13.65 -10.04 -11.27
CA VAL A 302 13.46 -8.79 -10.50
C VAL A 302 12.13 -8.73 -9.73
N PHE A 303 11.14 -9.54 -10.11
CA PHE A 303 9.76 -9.36 -9.64
C PHE A 303 9.03 -10.63 -9.22
N ASP A 304 9.70 -11.79 -9.23
CA ASP A 304 9.08 -13.05 -8.84
C ASP A 304 7.84 -13.40 -9.68
N SER A 305 7.77 -12.84 -10.90
CA SER A 305 6.66 -13.02 -11.83
C SER A 305 6.97 -14.09 -12.87
N TRP A 306 5.94 -14.84 -13.24
CA TRP A 306 5.98 -15.73 -14.40
C TRP A 306 5.77 -14.91 -15.67
N LYS A 307 6.65 -15.13 -16.64
CA LYS A 307 6.53 -14.58 -18.00
C LYS A 307 6.39 -15.73 -18.98
N ILE A 308 5.38 -15.65 -19.84
CA ILE A 308 5.25 -16.57 -20.96
C ILE A 308 6.29 -16.17 -22.01
N GLU A 309 7.27 -17.03 -22.23
CA GLU A 309 8.25 -16.90 -23.28
C GLU A 309 7.74 -17.62 -24.54
N ASN A 310 7.57 -16.86 -25.61
CA ASN A 310 7.13 -17.35 -26.92
C ASN A 310 8.35 -17.47 -27.84
N PHE A 311 8.55 -18.63 -28.42
CA PHE A 311 9.60 -18.87 -29.39
C PHE A 311 9.02 -19.45 -30.69
N CYS A 312 9.48 -18.92 -31.81
CA CYS A 312 9.07 -19.34 -33.14
C CYS A 312 10.28 -19.19 -34.06
N SER A 313 10.59 -20.21 -34.84
CA SER A 313 11.68 -20.15 -35.82
C SER A 313 11.25 -20.70 -37.18
N PRO A 314 11.70 -20.09 -38.29
CA PRO A 314 11.53 -20.65 -39.64
C PRO A 314 12.32 -21.93 -39.86
N HIS A 315 13.34 -22.19 -39.06
CA HIS A 315 14.23 -23.34 -39.24
C HIS A 315 14.00 -24.41 -38.18
N PHE A 316 14.14 -25.67 -38.59
CA PHE A 316 14.07 -26.81 -37.71
C PHE A 316 15.06 -27.90 -38.09
N ILE A 317 15.39 -28.74 -37.12
CA ILE A 317 16.23 -29.92 -37.26
C ILE A 317 15.45 -31.15 -36.79
N VAL A 318 15.85 -32.33 -37.29
CA VAL A 318 15.20 -33.62 -36.99
C VAL A 318 16.21 -34.52 -36.29
N ARG A 319 15.75 -35.20 -35.24
CA ARG A 319 16.57 -36.18 -34.51
C ARG A 319 16.48 -37.55 -35.17
N ASP A 320 17.61 -38.19 -35.44
CA ASP A 320 17.66 -39.41 -36.26
C ASP A 320 16.93 -40.59 -35.62
N ALA A 321 17.07 -40.76 -34.30
CA ALA A 321 16.57 -41.96 -33.62
C ALA A 321 15.05 -42.05 -33.53
N ASP A 322 14.35 -40.92 -33.34
CA ASP A 322 12.90 -40.89 -33.10
C ASP A 322 12.14 -39.91 -33.99
N GLN A 323 12.83 -39.30 -34.96
CA GLN A 323 12.27 -38.34 -35.91
C GLN A 323 11.65 -37.11 -35.23
N HIS A 324 12.00 -36.84 -33.98
CA HIS A 324 11.49 -35.66 -33.28
C HIS A 324 12.06 -34.38 -33.86
N VAL A 325 11.18 -33.39 -34.03
CA VAL A 325 11.52 -32.07 -34.56
C VAL A 325 11.93 -31.13 -33.43
N ALA A 326 12.92 -30.28 -33.71
CA ALA A 326 13.22 -29.12 -32.89
C ALA A 326 13.36 -27.84 -33.74
N SER A 327 12.70 -26.78 -33.30
CA SER A 327 12.86 -25.45 -33.89
C SER A 327 14.18 -24.83 -33.40
N LEU A 328 14.93 -24.21 -34.32
CA LEU A 328 16.28 -23.71 -34.05
C LEU A 328 16.43 -22.30 -34.61
N GLN A 329 16.94 -21.37 -33.81
CA GLN A 329 17.33 -20.02 -34.24
C GLN A 329 18.74 -19.74 -33.74
N ILE A 330 19.63 -19.37 -34.64
CA ILE A 330 21.02 -19.00 -34.33
C ILE A 330 21.22 -17.56 -34.79
N THR A 331 21.79 -16.74 -33.91
CA THR A 331 22.14 -15.35 -34.16
C THR A 331 23.57 -15.09 -33.71
N THR A 332 24.15 -13.96 -34.10
CA THR A 332 25.48 -13.55 -33.61
C THR A 332 25.54 -13.39 -32.09
N ARG A 333 24.38 -13.21 -31.45
CA ARG A 333 24.22 -13.00 -30.01
C ARG A 333 23.83 -14.26 -29.24
N GLY A 334 23.59 -15.40 -29.89
CA GLY A 334 23.18 -16.61 -29.17
C GLY A 334 22.33 -17.58 -29.98
N ILE A 335 21.82 -18.60 -29.28
CA ILE A 335 21.04 -19.72 -29.84
C ILE A 335 19.75 -19.90 -29.03
N GLN A 336 18.65 -20.16 -29.73
CA GLN A 336 17.39 -20.63 -29.17
C GLN A 336 17.00 -21.95 -29.83
N PHE A 337 16.59 -22.90 -29.02
CA PHE A 337 16.25 -24.25 -29.44
C PHE A 337 15.02 -24.74 -28.66
N ALA A 338 14.05 -25.34 -29.35
CA ALA A 338 12.86 -25.89 -28.74
C ALA A 338 12.50 -27.24 -29.36
N SER A 339 12.49 -28.30 -28.55
CA SER A 339 12.12 -29.64 -28.99
C SER A 339 10.61 -29.87 -28.85
N TRP A 340 9.98 -30.33 -29.91
CA TRP A 340 8.54 -30.54 -29.97
C TRP A 340 8.11 -31.92 -29.47
N LYS A 341 9.04 -32.89 -29.34
CA LYS A 341 8.73 -34.31 -29.06
C LYS A 341 7.58 -34.81 -29.95
N MET A 342 7.64 -34.47 -31.22
CA MET A 342 6.66 -34.77 -32.28
C MET A 342 7.40 -34.99 -33.58
N THR A 343 6.87 -35.84 -34.45
CA THR A 343 7.48 -36.12 -35.77
C THR A 343 7.25 -34.98 -36.75
N GLU A 344 8.01 -34.96 -37.85
CA GLU A 344 7.87 -33.96 -38.91
C GLU A 344 6.43 -33.92 -39.46
N GLU A 345 5.80 -35.07 -39.67
CA GLU A 345 4.41 -35.13 -40.13
C GLU A 345 3.41 -34.56 -39.11
N GLU A 346 3.63 -34.80 -37.82
CA GLU A 346 2.76 -34.33 -36.74
C GLU A 346 2.82 -32.81 -36.56
N VAL A 347 4.03 -32.24 -36.60
CA VAL A 347 4.26 -30.79 -36.52
C VAL A 347 3.66 -30.08 -37.74
N MET A 348 3.74 -30.70 -38.92
CA MET A 348 3.17 -30.14 -40.15
C MET A 348 1.63 -30.29 -40.25
N ARG A 349 1.05 -31.37 -39.68
CA ARG A 349 -0.41 -31.61 -39.73
C ARG A 349 -1.21 -30.85 -38.69
N ARG A 350 -0.68 -30.65 -37.48
CA ARG A 350 -1.42 -29.98 -36.40
C ARG A 350 -0.98 -28.51 -36.32
N ARG A 351 -1.95 -27.59 -36.35
CA ARG A 351 -1.76 -26.15 -36.04
C ARG A 351 -1.45 -25.97 -34.54
N ILE A 352 -0.25 -26.35 -34.10
CA ILE A 352 0.08 -26.52 -32.67
C ILE A 352 0.56 -25.22 -32.03
N GLN A 353 -0.17 -24.79 -31.01
CA GLN A 353 0.37 -24.03 -29.88
C GLN A 353 0.56 -25.07 -28.76
N LYS A 354 1.82 -25.40 -28.41
CA LYS A 354 2.09 -26.37 -27.34
C LYS A 354 2.31 -25.59 -26.04
N ASN A 355 1.34 -25.65 -25.15
CA ASN A 355 1.39 -24.99 -23.85
C ASN A 355 1.83 -25.99 -22.78
N PHE A 356 3.00 -25.78 -22.19
CA PHE A 356 3.36 -26.44 -20.93
C PHE A 356 3.07 -25.48 -19.78
N GLN A 357 1.80 -25.43 -19.33
CA GLN A 357 1.40 -24.73 -18.11
C GLN A 357 1.58 -25.67 -16.91
N ARG A 358 2.33 -25.23 -15.88
CA ARG A 358 2.37 -25.98 -14.60
C ARG A 358 1.32 -25.52 -13.59
N THR A 359 0.55 -24.48 -13.91
CA THR A 359 -0.44 -23.92 -12.97
C THR A 359 -1.78 -23.81 -13.68
N PRO A 360 -2.85 -24.48 -13.20
CA PRO A 360 -4.18 -24.00 -13.52
C PRO A 360 -4.25 -22.57 -13.01
N LEU A 361 -4.46 -21.60 -13.90
CA LEU A 361 -5.04 -20.33 -13.51
C LEU A 361 -6.32 -20.70 -12.75
N GLN A 362 -6.30 -20.62 -11.43
CA GLN A 362 -7.51 -20.74 -10.64
C GLN A 362 -8.40 -19.59 -11.10
N GLU A 363 -9.40 -19.91 -11.92
CA GLU A 363 -10.70 -19.31 -11.72
C GLU A 363 -10.95 -19.41 -10.22
N ALA A 364 -11.00 -18.27 -9.53
CA ALA A 364 -11.32 -18.23 -8.12
C ALA A 364 -12.67 -18.92 -7.95
N SER A 365 -12.66 -20.20 -7.57
CA SER A 365 -13.89 -20.93 -7.31
C SER A 365 -14.59 -20.16 -6.19
N HIS A 366 -15.86 -19.79 -6.42
CA HIS A 366 -16.68 -19.13 -5.41
C HIS A 366 -16.49 -19.81 -4.03
N PRO A 367 -16.34 -19.05 -2.94
CA PRO A 367 -16.15 -19.64 -1.62
C PRO A 367 -17.35 -20.54 -1.29
N ARG A 368 -17.15 -21.87 -1.35
CA ARG A 368 -18.21 -22.87 -1.18
C ARG A 368 -18.75 -22.99 0.25
N ASN A 369 -18.17 -22.28 1.22
CA ASN A 369 -18.71 -22.20 2.58
C ASN A 369 -19.03 -20.74 2.92
N SER A 370 -20.19 -20.26 2.45
CA SER A 370 -20.73 -18.97 2.86
C SER A 370 -21.56 -19.14 4.13
N ILE A 371 -21.10 -18.54 5.23
CA ILE A 371 -21.89 -18.44 6.45
C ILE A 371 -22.92 -17.33 6.24
N LYS A 372 -24.21 -17.68 6.25
CA LYS A 372 -25.29 -16.69 6.19
C LYS A 372 -25.42 -16.04 7.57
N ILE A 373 -24.76 -14.88 7.77
CA ILE A 373 -24.84 -14.10 9.01
C ILE A 373 -26.30 -13.86 9.44
N SER A 374 -27.20 -13.70 8.47
CA SER A 374 -28.64 -13.53 8.70
C SER A 374 -29.35 -14.73 9.38
N LYS A 375 -28.70 -15.89 9.47
CA LYS A 375 -29.21 -17.08 10.17
C LYS A 375 -28.81 -17.14 11.65
N PHE A 376 -27.85 -16.33 12.09
CA PHE A 376 -27.46 -16.29 13.51
C PHE A 376 -28.49 -15.53 14.35
N SER A 377 -28.49 -15.77 15.66
CA SER A 377 -29.31 -15.00 16.60
C SER A 377 -28.91 -13.52 16.59
N TRP A 378 -29.85 -12.65 16.97
CA TRP A 378 -29.65 -11.20 16.99
C TRP A 378 -28.41 -10.77 17.80
N LEU A 379 -28.15 -11.45 18.93
CA LEU A 379 -26.98 -11.17 19.78
C LEU A 379 -25.66 -11.51 19.08
N ILE A 380 -25.60 -12.64 18.36
CA ILE A 380 -24.40 -13.07 17.63
C ILE A 380 -24.15 -12.12 16.45
N GLN A 381 -25.20 -11.74 15.71
CA GLN A 381 -25.07 -10.76 14.63
C GLN A 381 -24.54 -9.43 15.18
N ARG A 382 -25.08 -8.95 16.32
CA ARG A 382 -24.62 -7.71 16.95
C ARG A 382 -23.15 -7.80 17.37
N GLU A 383 -22.71 -8.91 17.95
CA GLU A 383 -21.34 -9.08 18.37
C GLU A 383 -20.37 -9.11 17.18
N ILE A 384 -20.70 -9.84 16.12
CA ILE A 384 -19.89 -9.90 14.89
C ILE A 384 -19.75 -8.50 14.27
N LEU A 385 -20.88 -7.81 14.06
CA LEU A 385 -20.90 -6.47 13.47
C LEU A 385 -20.21 -5.42 14.35
N SER A 386 -20.25 -5.60 15.67
CA SER A 386 -19.59 -4.68 16.61
C SER A 386 -18.06 -4.75 16.55
N ASN A 387 -17.50 -5.89 16.14
CA ASN A 387 -16.05 -6.11 16.06
C ASN A 387 -15.47 -5.86 14.65
N MET A 388 -16.30 -5.66 13.62
CA MET A 388 -15.84 -5.39 12.25
C MET A 388 -15.35 -3.95 12.06
N GLU A 389 -14.47 -3.70 11.09
CA GLU A 389 -14.04 -2.34 10.76
C GLU A 389 -15.15 -1.55 10.05
N LEU A 390 -15.06 -0.21 10.06
CA LEU A 390 -16.07 0.64 9.43
C LEU A 390 -16.22 0.34 7.93
N VAL A 391 -15.09 0.12 7.24
CA VAL A 391 -15.07 -0.20 5.81
C VAL A 391 -15.80 -1.51 5.52
N ASP A 392 -15.61 -2.55 6.34
CA ASP A 392 -16.28 -3.85 6.17
C ASP A 392 -17.79 -3.71 6.36
N LEU A 393 -18.21 -2.92 7.35
CA LEU A 393 -19.62 -2.64 7.60
C LEU A 393 -20.25 -1.90 6.42
N LEU A 394 -19.58 -0.86 5.89
CA LEU A 394 -20.06 -0.12 4.73
C LEU A 394 -20.16 -1.01 3.50
N MET A 395 -19.15 -1.84 3.24
CA MET A 395 -19.15 -2.80 2.14
C MET A 395 -20.32 -3.77 2.26
N MET A 396 -20.50 -4.40 3.41
CA MET A 396 -21.61 -5.33 3.62
C MET A 396 -22.99 -4.66 3.53
N ALA A 397 -23.13 -3.44 4.05
CA ALA A 397 -24.38 -2.68 3.97
C ALA A 397 -24.72 -2.34 2.51
N SER A 398 -23.70 -1.97 1.74
CA SER A 398 -23.86 -1.55 0.35
C SER A 398 -24.30 -2.68 -0.58
N CYS A 399 -23.93 -3.92 -0.27
CA CYS A 399 -24.26 -5.09 -1.09
C CYS A 399 -25.60 -5.74 -0.71
N SER A 400 -26.29 -5.26 0.34
CA SER A 400 -27.55 -5.86 0.77
C SER A 400 -28.46 -4.89 1.51
N GLN A 401 -29.64 -4.64 0.94
CA GLN A 401 -30.67 -3.80 1.55
C GLN A 401 -31.10 -4.27 2.94
N LYS A 402 -31.14 -5.60 3.16
CA LYS A 402 -31.47 -6.16 4.47
C LYS A 402 -30.39 -5.85 5.51
N PHE A 403 -29.10 -5.94 5.13
CA PHE A 403 -28.00 -5.58 6.01
C PHE A 403 -27.92 -4.07 6.25
N TYR A 404 -28.17 -3.25 5.22
CA TYR A 404 -28.28 -1.80 5.34
C TYR A 404 -29.26 -1.41 6.45
N GLN A 405 -30.50 -1.95 6.41
CA GLN A 405 -31.52 -1.66 7.42
C GLN A 405 -31.14 -2.18 8.81
N ASN A 406 -30.62 -3.42 8.87
CA ASN A 406 -30.18 -4.02 10.14
C ASN A 406 -29.05 -3.22 10.79
N MET A 407 -28.05 -2.78 10.03
CA MET A 407 -26.92 -2.00 10.56
C MET A 407 -27.35 -0.62 11.04
N LYS A 408 -28.22 0.07 10.30
CA LYS A 408 -28.74 1.39 10.70
C LYS A 408 -29.45 1.36 12.05
N SER A 409 -30.09 0.23 12.38
CA SER A 409 -30.72 0.01 13.70
C SER A 409 -29.73 -0.50 14.77
N LEU A 410 -28.98 -1.57 14.46
CA LEU A 410 -28.11 -2.28 15.41
C LEU A 410 -26.89 -1.47 15.85
N MET A 411 -26.31 -0.71 14.92
CA MET A 411 -25.01 -0.05 15.10
C MET A 411 -25.15 1.45 15.37
N ARG A 412 -26.36 1.93 15.66
CA ARG A 412 -26.65 3.36 15.92
C ARG A 412 -25.69 3.95 16.96
N ASN A 413 -25.56 3.30 18.12
CA ASN A 413 -24.65 3.74 19.20
C ASN A 413 -23.16 3.78 18.79
N ARG A 414 -22.76 2.99 17.76
CA ARG A 414 -21.40 3.02 17.22
C ARG A 414 -21.25 4.13 16.20
N PHE A 415 -22.22 4.31 15.32
CA PHE A 415 -22.21 5.38 14.32
C PHE A 415 -22.34 6.76 14.97
N ASP A 416 -23.02 6.88 16.11
CA ASP A 416 -23.08 8.12 16.91
C ASP A 416 -21.69 8.57 17.43
N LYS A 417 -20.69 7.65 17.45
CA LYS A 417 -19.30 7.98 17.79
C LYS A 417 -18.48 8.44 16.60
N ILE A 418 -19.03 8.35 15.38
CA ILE A 418 -18.40 8.88 14.17
C ILE A 418 -18.86 10.34 14.05
N PHE A 419 -17.97 11.27 14.36
CA PHE A 419 -18.27 12.70 14.35
C PHE A 419 -18.07 13.31 12.97
N THR A 420 -17.08 12.79 12.23
CA THR A 420 -16.68 13.35 10.93
C THR A 420 -16.39 12.28 9.88
N ILE A 421 -16.72 12.61 8.63
CA ILE A 421 -16.21 11.99 7.41
C ILE A 421 -15.47 13.06 6.64
N THR A 422 -14.23 12.77 6.26
CA THR A 422 -13.34 13.73 5.62
C THR A 422 -12.97 13.24 4.23
N TYR A 423 -13.12 14.14 3.24
CA TYR A 423 -12.67 13.94 1.87
C TYR A 423 -11.33 14.66 1.70
N GLU A 424 -10.30 13.90 1.35
CA GLU A 424 -8.95 14.40 1.13
C GLU A 424 -8.48 14.04 -0.27
N SER A 425 -7.96 15.00 -1.03
CA SER A 425 -7.41 14.71 -2.34
C SER A 425 -5.91 14.99 -2.37
N GLY A 426 -5.15 13.94 -2.70
CA GLY A 426 -3.78 14.05 -3.18
C GLY A 426 -3.76 13.81 -4.69
N ILE A 427 -2.96 12.84 -5.13
CA ILE A 427 -2.99 12.31 -6.52
C ILE A 427 -4.33 11.57 -6.80
N SER A 428 -5.03 11.14 -5.76
CA SER A 428 -6.29 10.39 -5.82
C SER A 428 -7.18 10.75 -4.63
N PRO A 429 -8.53 10.84 -4.78
CA PRO A 429 -9.44 11.10 -3.68
C PRO A 429 -9.45 9.97 -2.65
N CYS A 430 -9.26 10.33 -1.39
CA CYS A 430 -9.28 9.48 -0.22
C CYS A 430 -10.40 9.91 0.74
N ILE A 431 -10.96 8.93 1.45
CA ILE A 431 -12.04 9.15 2.42
C ILE A 431 -11.62 8.55 3.75
N SER A 432 -11.63 9.38 4.79
CA SER A 432 -11.32 9.01 6.17
C SER A 432 -12.50 9.30 7.10
N SER A 433 -12.45 8.74 8.30
CA SER A 433 -13.46 9.00 9.33
C SER A 433 -12.79 9.22 10.67
N SER A 434 -13.42 10.03 11.53
CA SER A 434 -12.99 10.21 12.94
C SER A 434 -12.78 8.90 13.72
N SER A 435 -13.41 7.79 13.32
CA SER A 435 -13.23 6.48 13.96
C SER A 435 -11.98 5.72 13.50
N CYS A 436 -11.40 6.08 12.36
CA CYS A 436 -10.19 5.48 11.79
C CYS A 436 -8.93 6.34 12.02
N GLY A 437 -9.06 7.48 12.70
CA GLY A 437 -7.99 8.47 12.80
C GLY A 437 -7.72 9.16 11.47
N ASP A 438 -6.46 9.47 11.20
CA ASP A 438 -6.02 10.15 9.96
C ASP A 438 -5.85 9.19 8.77
N GLU A 439 -6.06 7.89 8.97
CA GLU A 439 -5.90 6.89 7.92
C GLU A 439 -7.18 6.75 7.08
N PRO A 440 -7.09 6.81 5.75
CA PRO A 440 -8.25 6.62 4.89
C PRO A 440 -8.73 5.16 4.95
N PHE A 441 -10.05 4.97 4.92
CA PHE A 441 -10.67 3.65 4.85
C PHE A 441 -11.09 3.30 3.41
N MET A 442 -11.24 4.30 2.54
CA MET A 442 -11.56 4.15 1.12
C MET A 442 -10.73 5.12 0.27
N SER A 443 -10.26 4.68 -0.90
CA SER A 443 -9.58 5.52 -1.89
C SER A 443 -10.11 5.24 -3.30
N ILE A 444 -10.14 6.28 -4.13
CA ILE A 444 -10.62 6.22 -5.52
C ILE A 444 -9.42 6.40 -6.45
N ASN A 445 -9.05 5.33 -7.16
CA ASN A 445 -7.75 5.20 -7.79
C ASN A 445 -7.87 4.93 -9.29
N ARG A 446 -6.86 5.32 -10.09
CA ARG A 446 -6.82 4.99 -11.52
C ARG A 446 -6.20 3.61 -11.74
N ILE A 447 -6.38 3.04 -12.93
CA ILE A 447 -5.94 1.67 -13.29
C ILE A 447 -4.48 1.37 -12.91
N PHE A 448 -3.59 2.35 -13.05
CA PHE A 448 -2.15 2.18 -12.81
C PHE A 448 -1.77 2.05 -11.33
N ASP A 449 -2.67 2.42 -10.41
CA ASP A 449 -2.42 2.42 -8.96
C ASP A 449 -2.72 1.05 -8.31
N PHE A 450 -3.35 0.13 -9.05
CA PHE A 450 -3.74 -1.22 -8.59
C PHE A 450 -2.64 -2.28 -8.80
N ARG A 451 -1.36 -1.90 -8.82
CA ARG A 451 -0.25 -2.85 -9.10
C ARG A 451 -0.21 -3.97 -8.06
N GLY A 452 -0.24 -5.22 -8.52
CA GLY A 452 -0.09 -6.42 -7.67
C GLY A 452 -1.29 -6.76 -6.77
N ARG A 453 -2.48 -6.22 -7.05
CA ARG A 453 -3.69 -6.49 -6.25
C ARG A 453 -4.81 -7.12 -7.07
N PRO A 454 -5.47 -8.18 -6.56
CA PRO A 454 -6.61 -8.79 -7.23
C PRO A 454 -7.78 -7.81 -7.27
N ARG A 455 -8.41 -7.71 -8.45
CA ARG A 455 -9.61 -6.89 -8.65
C ARG A 455 -10.84 -7.78 -8.57
N ILE A 456 -11.85 -7.28 -7.89
CA ILE A 456 -13.13 -7.93 -7.71
C ILE A 456 -14.20 -7.00 -8.27
N SER A 457 -14.97 -7.50 -9.22
CA SER A 457 -16.19 -6.81 -9.66
C SER A 457 -17.28 -7.06 -8.63
N MET A 458 -17.87 -6.01 -8.08
CA MET A 458 -19.00 -6.13 -7.18
C MET A 458 -19.93 -4.92 -7.25
N ASN A 459 -21.21 -5.16 -6.95
CA ASN A 459 -22.17 -4.08 -6.79
C ASN A 459 -21.94 -3.43 -5.42
N LEU A 460 -21.38 -2.23 -5.44
CA LEU A 460 -21.01 -1.43 -4.28
C LEU A 460 -21.78 -0.10 -4.40
N LEU A 461 -22.63 0.17 -3.41
CA LEU A 461 -23.47 1.39 -3.34
C LEU A 461 -24.48 1.49 -4.50
N GLY A 462 -24.93 0.36 -5.04
CA GLY A 462 -25.79 0.31 -6.22
C GLY A 462 -25.06 0.51 -7.55
N LEU A 463 -23.73 0.61 -7.54
CA LEU A 463 -22.89 0.76 -8.73
C LEU A 463 -22.08 -0.51 -8.97
N ASP A 464 -21.97 -0.94 -10.22
CA ASP A 464 -21.08 -2.04 -10.59
C ASP A 464 -19.64 -1.51 -10.69
N LEU A 465 -18.85 -1.76 -9.65
CA LEU A 465 -17.51 -1.21 -9.49
C LEU A 465 -16.48 -2.34 -9.45
N GLN A 466 -15.29 -2.05 -9.98
CA GLN A 466 -14.11 -2.87 -9.73
C GLN A 466 -13.41 -2.34 -8.48
N VAL A 467 -13.19 -3.22 -7.51
CA VAL A 467 -12.53 -2.86 -6.26
C VAL A 467 -11.38 -3.81 -5.94
N SER A 468 -10.41 -3.32 -5.19
CA SER A 468 -9.47 -4.17 -4.45
C SER A 468 -9.85 -4.08 -2.98
N MET A 469 -10.01 -5.25 -2.35
CA MET A 469 -10.36 -5.33 -0.93
C MET A 469 -9.34 -4.59 -0.06
N PRO A 470 -9.79 -3.98 1.05
CA PRO A 470 -8.91 -3.35 2.01
C PRO A 470 -7.90 -4.37 2.54
N THR A 471 -6.69 -3.90 2.83
CA THR A 471 -5.65 -4.69 3.48
C THR A 471 -5.16 -3.92 4.68
N ARG A 472 -4.42 -4.57 5.58
CA ARG A 472 -3.85 -3.92 6.77
C ARG A 472 -3.16 -2.58 6.50
N ASN A 473 -2.56 -2.41 5.31
CA ASN A 473 -1.78 -1.22 4.95
C ASN A 473 -2.42 -0.34 3.89
N HIS A 474 -3.58 -0.70 3.34
CA HIS A 474 -4.19 0.07 2.26
C HIS A 474 -5.72 0.05 2.38
N PRO A 475 -6.39 1.20 2.17
CA PRO A 475 -7.84 1.29 2.17
C PRO A 475 -8.47 0.37 1.12
N LEU A 476 -9.80 0.27 1.17
CA LEU A 476 -10.56 -0.23 0.05
C LEU A 476 -10.30 0.67 -1.17
N MET A 477 -9.76 0.10 -2.25
CA MET A 477 -9.48 0.84 -3.46
C MET A 477 -10.60 0.63 -4.47
N VAL A 478 -11.23 1.72 -4.88
CA VAL A 478 -12.28 1.73 -5.91
C VAL A 478 -11.68 2.21 -7.21
N LEU A 479 -11.86 1.45 -8.29
CA LEU A 479 -11.33 1.81 -9.59
C LEU A 479 -12.15 2.93 -10.22
N LEU A 480 -11.48 4.03 -10.52
CA LEU A 480 -12.03 5.15 -11.27
C LEU A 480 -11.92 4.87 -12.77
N HIS A 481 -13.07 4.65 -13.41
CA HIS A 481 -13.18 4.74 -14.86
C HIS A 481 -13.32 6.22 -15.27
N LEU A 482 -12.64 6.64 -16.34
CA LEU A 482 -12.67 8.04 -16.82
C LEU A 482 -14.11 8.53 -17.09
N GLU A 483 -14.98 7.65 -17.54
CA GLU A 483 -16.40 7.94 -17.79
C GLU A 483 -17.19 8.24 -16.50
N GLN A 484 -16.72 7.75 -15.36
CA GLN A 484 -17.38 7.88 -14.04
C GLN A 484 -16.69 8.91 -13.14
N GLU A 485 -15.65 9.59 -13.61
CA GLU A 485 -14.82 10.52 -12.82
C GLU A 485 -15.66 11.61 -12.16
N GLN A 486 -16.67 12.12 -12.86
CA GLN A 486 -17.53 13.20 -12.36
C GLN A 486 -18.68 12.76 -11.45
N THR A 487 -19.00 11.47 -11.39
CA THR A 487 -20.24 10.95 -10.77
C THR A 487 -19.97 9.99 -9.62
N LEU A 488 -18.84 9.26 -9.65
CA LEU A 488 -18.53 8.25 -8.65
C LEU A 488 -18.45 8.82 -7.23
N LEU A 489 -17.63 9.86 -7.04
CA LEU A 489 -17.43 10.46 -5.73
C LEU A 489 -18.71 11.13 -5.17
N PRO A 490 -19.47 11.93 -5.95
CA PRO A 490 -20.79 12.41 -5.53
C PRO A 490 -21.77 11.28 -5.16
N SER A 491 -21.73 10.15 -5.87
CA SER A 491 -22.60 9.00 -5.57
C SER A 491 -22.23 8.34 -4.25
N ILE A 492 -20.92 8.15 -3.99
CA ILE A 492 -20.41 7.66 -2.71
C ILE A 492 -20.84 8.59 -1.57
N HIS A 493 -20.73 9.90 -1.78
CA HIS A 493 -21.13 10.89 -0.79
C HIS A 493 -22.64 10.89 -0.51
N ASN A 494 -23.49 10.82 -1.55
CA ASN A 494 -24.94 10.71 -1.36
C ASN A 494 -25.31 9.44 -0.57
N TYR A 495 -24.65 8.31 -0.84
CA TYR A 495 -24.84 7.11 -0.04
C TYR A 495 -24.49 7.33 1.44
N PHE A 496 -23.39 8.02 1.74
CA PHE A 496 -23.04 8.34 3.13
C PHE A 496 -24.04 9.31 3.77
N LEU A 497 -24.56 10.28 3.03
CA LEU A 497 -25.65 11.14 3.52
C LEU A 497 -26.90 10.34 3.86
N ASP A 498 -27.28 9.36 3.03
CA ASP A 498 -28.45 8.52 3.28
C ASP A 498 -28.23 7.55 4.46
N PHE A 499 -27.01 7.02 4.58
CA PHE A 499 -26.66 6.03 5.59
C PHE A 499 -26.50 6.67 6.97
N PHE A 500 -25.66 7.70 7.08
CA PHE A 500 -25.31 8.34 8.35
C PHE A 500 -26.20 9.54 8.69
N GLY A 501 -26.78 10.21 7.69
CA GLY A 501 -27.61 11.40 7.91
C GLY A 501 -26.80 12.64 8.28
N SER A 502 -27.52 13.67 8.72
CA SER A 502 -26.96 14.98 9.12
C SER A 502 -26.36 15.01 10.52
N SER A 503 -26.36 13.89 11.26
CA SER A 503 -25.71 13.81 12.57
C SER A 503 -24.18 13.80 12.46
N ILE A 504 -23.63 13.46 11.30
CA ILE A 504 -22.19 13.49 11.01
C ILE A 504 -21.84 14.79 10.29
N LYS A 505 -20.69 15.37 10.65
CA LYS A 505 -20.13 16.51 9.93
C LYS A 505 -19.26 16.03 8.77
N TYR A 506 -19.57 16.50 7.57
CA TYR A 506 -18.76 16.22 6.38
C TYR A 506 -17.73 17.33 6.18
N GLN A 507 -16.50 16.95 5.89
CA GLN A 507 -15.36 17.87 5.74
C GLN A 507 -14.66 17.64 4.40
N LEU A 508 -14.24 18.73 3.76
CA LEU A 508 -13.47 18.72 2.53
C LEU A 508 -12.11 19.37 2.80
N ASN A 509 -11.02 18.62 2.66
CA ASN A 509 -9.66 19.12 2.77
C ASN A 509 -8.92 18.81 1.46
N ASP A 510 -8.72 19.80 0.61
CA ASP A 510 -8.02 19.61 -0.66
C ASP A 510 -7.09 20.79 -0.95
N HIS A 511 -6.11 20.60 -1.82
CA HIS A 511 -5.46 21.71 -2.48
C HIS A 511 -6.40 22.36 -3.50
N VAL A 512 -7.01 21.60 -4.40
CA VAL A 512 -7.76 22.16 -5.54
C VAL A 512 -9.18 21.63 -5.58
N LEU A 513 -10.16 22.54 -5.68
CA LEU A 513 -11.56 22.16 -5.82
C LEU A 513 -11.85 21.58 -7.22
N THR A 514 -11.70 20.26 -7.34
CA THR A 514 -11.96 19.54 -8.60
C THR A 514 -13.47 19.42 -8.89
N PRO A 515 -13.87 19.23 -10.17
CA PRO A 515 -15.29 19.11 -10.54
C PRO A 515 -16.10 18.01 -9.81
N PRO A 516 -15.53 16.86 -9.40
CA PRO A 516 -16.26 15.89 -8.58
C PRO A 516 -16.50 16.39 -7.14
N LEU A 517 -15.53 17.10 -6.56
CA LEU A 517 -15.60 17.62 -5.19
C LEU A 517 -16.53 18.82 -5.06
N SER A 518 -16.62 19.65 -6.09
CA SER A 518 -17.55 20.78 -6.12
C SER A 518 -19.03 20.37 -6.12
N LYS A 519 -19.34 19.08 -6.32
CA LYS A 519 -20.70 18.54 -6.30
C LYS A 519 -21.11 17.94 -4.95
N LEU A 520 -20.23 17.94 -3.95
CA LEU A 520 -20.52 17.41 -2.61
C LEU A 520 -21.46 18.36 -1.85
N LYS A 521 -22.49 17.79 -1.21
CA LYS A 521 -23.57 18.51 -0.52
C LYS A 521 -23.35 18.45 1.00
N ASN A 522 -24.00 19.33 1.76
CA ASN A 522 -23.95 19.30 3.23
C ASN A 522 -22.53 19.22 3.83
N ILE A 523 -21.53 19.77 3.12
CA ILE A 523 -20.19 19.93 3.67
C ILE A 523 -20.24 21.08 4.69
N THR A 524 -19.69 20.82 5.87
CA THR A 524 -19.70 21.76 7.01
C THR A 524 -18.34 22.40 7.25
N SER A 525 -17.26 21.83 6.71
CA SER A 525 -15.91 22.39 6.84
C SER A 525 -15.17 22.21 5.52
N THR A 526 -14.59 23.28 5.01
CA THR A 526 -13.86 23.29 3.74
C THR A 526 -12.48 23.91 3.93
N VAL A 527 -11.43 23.23 3.48
CA VAL A 527 -10.05 23.72 3.44
C VAL A 527 -9.55 23.57 2.02
N LEU A 528 -9.16 24.68 1.40
CA LEU A 528 -8.69 24.75 0.01
C LEU A 528 -7.40 25.56 -0.10
N SER A 529 -6.60 25.33 -1.13
CA SER A 529 -5.44 26.20 -1.41
C SER A 529 -5.86 27.50 -2.05
N SER A 530 -6.92 27.53 -2.85
CA SER A 530 -7.40 28.74 -3.54
C SER A 530 -8.91 28.88 -3.49
N ASP A 531 -9.37 30.09 -3.81
CA ASP A 531 -10.76 30.50 -3.88
C ASP A 531 -11.46 30.21 -5.23
N ILE A 532 -10.75 29.54 -6.16
CA ILE A 532 -11.26 29.23 -7.50
C ILE A 532 -12.44 28.25 -7.41
N GLY A 533 -13.61 28.66 -7.92
CA GLY A 533 -14.83 27.83 -7.95
C GLY A 533 -15.56 27.70 -6.61
N VAL A 534 -15.08 28.39 -5.55
CA VAL A 534 -15.70 28.34 -4.21
C VAL A 534 -17.09 28.97 -4.22
N ALA A 535 -17.29 30.05 -4.98
CA ALA A 535 -18.58 30.74 -5.04
C ALA A 535 -19.71 29.84 -5.57
N GLU A 536 -19.44 29.05 -6.61
CA GLU A 536 -20.38 28.09 -7.18
C GLU A 536 -20.62 26.91 -6.24
N TYR A 537 -19.56 26.42 -5.60
CA TYR A 537 -19.63 25.32 -4.64
C TYR A 537 -20.44 25.66 -3.40
N LEU A 538 -20.35 26.88 -2.87
CA LEU A 538 -21.15 27.32 -1.74
C LEU A 538 -22.65 27.35 -2.05
N LYS A 539 -23.08 27.44 -3.33
CA LYS A 539 -24.49 27.25 -3.69
C LYS A 539 -24.97 25.80 -3.49
N ILE A 540 -24.06 24.84 -3.54
CA ILE A 540 -24.31 23.41 -3.36
C ILE A 540 -24.19 23.02 -1.88
N SER A 541 -23.23 23.62 -1.16
CA SER A 541 -23.00 23.41 0.28
C SER A 541 -22.89 24.75 1.04
N PRO A 542 -24.01 25.46 1.26
CA PRO A 542 -24.01 26.81 1.85
C PRO A 542 -23.68 26.86 3.35
N ASN A 543 -24.06 25.83 4.11
CA ASN A 543 -24.00 25.83 5.57
C ASN A 543 -22.60 25.46 6.12
N GLN A 544 -21.58 26.27 5.84
CA GLN A 544 -20.22 26.05 6.30
C GLN A 544 -20.02 26.56 7.74
N ASP A 545 -19.57 25.68 8.64
CA ASP A 545 -19.05 26.04 9.96
C ASP A 545 -17.64 26.64 9.87
N PHE A 546 -16.82 26.18 8.91
CA PHE A 546 -15.42 26.56 8.78
C PHE A 546 -14.99 26.59 7.31
N ILE A 547 -14.38 27.69 6.88
CA ILE A 547 -13.71 27.79 5.59
C ILE A 547 -12.27 28.25 5.82
N ALA A 548 -11.31 27.54 5.24
CA ALA A 548 -9.93 27.98 5.16
C ALA A 548 -9.43 28.00 3.72
N LEU A 549 -8.74 29.08 3.36
CA LEU A 549 -8.13 29.30 2.06
C LEU A 549 -6.65 29.65 2.24
N SER A 550 -5.73 28.90 1.64
CA SER A 550 -4.29 29.23 1.75
C SER A 550 -3.93 30.50 0.97
N ASP A 551 -4.51 30.67 -0.20
CA ASP A 551 -4.31 31.80 -1.10
C ASP A 551 -5.67 32.36 -1.53
N PHE A 552 -5.77 33.69 -1.59
CA PHE A 552 -7.00 34.40 -1.95
C PHE A 552 -6.76 35.36 -3.11
N TYR A 553 -7.47 35.16 -4.23
CA TYR A 553 -7.24 35.87 -5.50
C TYR A 553 -8.44 36.72 -5.99
N SER A 554 -9.67 36.44 -5.54
CA SER A 554 -10.90 36.97 -6.12
C SER A 554 -11.35 38.30 -5.50
N HIS A 555 -11.94 39.15 -6.33
CA HIS A 555 -12.63 40.39 -5.91
C HIS A 555 -14.12 40.15 -5.59
N LEU A 556 -14.70 39.04 -6.05
CA LEU A 556 -16.15 38.79 -5.96
C LEU A 556 -16.53 37.97 -4.74
N LEU A 557 -15.60 37.19 -4.19
CA LEU A 557 -15.93 36.28 -3.09
C LEU A 557 -16.20 37.04 -1.78
N GLY A 558 -15.61 38.22 -1.58
CA GLY A 558 -15.89 39.08 -0.42
C GLY A 558 -17.32 39.62 -0.36
N GLY A 559 -18.04 39.64 -1.49
CA GLY A 559 -19.46 39.97 -1.55
C GLY A 559 -20.40 38.75 -1.55
N ASN A 560 -19.86 37.52 -1.48
CA ASN A 560 -20.67 36.31 -1.46
C ASN A 560 -21.25 36.06 -0.06
N LEU A 561 -22.57 36.14 0.06
CA LEU A 561 -23.28 36.01 1.34
C LEU A 561 -23.02 34.67 2.05
N GLU A 562 -22.89 33.57 1.31
CA GLU A 562 -22.64 32.25 1.93
C GLU A 562 -21.21 32.14 2.47
N PHE A 563 -20.26 32.81 1.81
CA PHE A 563 -18.87 32.85 2.26
C PHE A 563 -18.73 33.65 3.56
N THR A 564 -19.38 34.82 3.65
CA THR A 564 -19.25 35.74 4.78
C THR A 564 -20.07 35.34 6.02
N LYS A 565 -21.06 34.45 5.85
CA LYS A 565 -21.85 33.85 6.95
C LYS A 565 -21.18 32.66 7.64
N THR A 566 -20.05 32.19 7.11
CA THR A 566 -19.29 31.09 7.72
C THR A 566 -18.92 31.45 9.16
N LYS A 567 -19.09 30.51 10.11
CA LYS A 567 -18.81 30.80 11.53
C LYS A 567 -17.34 31.13 11.78
N VAL A 568 -16.43 30.46 11.07
CA VAL A 568 -14.99 30.69 11.16
C VAL A 568 -14.39 30.76 9.76
N LEU A 569 -13.70 31.86 9.48
CA LEU A 569 -13.02 32.08 8.20
C LEU A 569 -11.52 32.26 8.44
N ASP A 570 -10.70 31.47 7.74
CA ASP A 570 -9.24 31.50 7.86
C ASP A 570 -8.59 31.68 6.48
N ILE A 571 -8.13 32.89 6.18
CA ILE A 571 -7.50 33.25 4.93
C ILE A 571 -5.99 33.37 5.15
N GLY A 572 -5.22 32.68 4.32
CA GLY A 572 -3.78 32.87 4.21
C GLY A 572 -3.50 34.09 3.37
N LYS A 573 -2.61 33.95 2.40
CA LYS A 573 -2.10 35.07 1.65
C LYS A 573 -3.18 35.67 0.75
N ALA A 574 -3.47 36.96 0.95
CA ALA A 574 -4.38 37.68 0.08
C ALA A 574 -3.60 38.48 -0.96
N TYR A 575 -3.85 38.20 -2.24
CA TYR A 575 -3.23 38.94 -3.36
C TYR A 575 -4.02 40.18 -3.77
N ARG A 576 -5.14 40.44 -3.08
CA ARG A 576 -6.11 41.51 -3.32
C ARG A 576 -6.63 42.06 -2.00
N SER A 577 -7.32 43.21 -2.06
CA SER A 577 -7.93 43.82 -0.90
C SER A 577 -8.94 42.88 -0.25
N VAL A 578 -8.89 42.78 1.09
CA VAL A 578 -9.85 42.03 1.92
C VAL A 578 -10.85 42.95 2.63
N ASP A 579 -10.93 44.23 2.23
CA ASP A 579 -11.84 45.22 2.82
C ASP A 579 -13.30 44.75 2.78
N ASP A 580 -13.74 44.17 1.66
CA ASP A 580 -15.10 43.65 1.48
C ASP A 580 -15.37 42.44 2.39
N ILE A 581 -14.36 41.58 2.60
CA ILE A 581 -14.47 40.42 3.49
C ILE A 581 -14.71 40.91 4.91
N LEU A 582 -13.88 41.85 5.40
CA LEU A 582 -14.05 42.40 6.73
C LEU A 582 -15.42 43.09 6.84
N SER A 583 -15.80 43.89 5.86
CA SER A 583 -17.04 44.69 5.88
C SER A 583 -18.32 43.87 5.90
N ASN A 584 -18.30 42.67 5.30
CA ASN A 584 -19.47 41.80 5.13
C ASN A 584 -19.46 40.58 6.07
N PHE A 585 -18.42 40.36 6.87
CA PHE A 585 -18.30 39.17 7.72
C PHE A 585 -19.32 39.16 8.87
N GLU A 586 -20.13 38.10 8.93
CA GLU A 586 -21.18 37.89 9.94
C GLU A 586 -20.84 36.76 10.93
N GLY A 587 -19.69 36.10 10.74
CA GLY A 587 -19.25 34.98 11.55
C GLY A 587 -18.69 35.37 12.92
N ARG A 588 -18.11 34.38 13.59
CA ARG A 588 -17.58 34.51 14.96
C ARG A 588 -16.08 34.76 14.99
N GLN A 589 -15.33 34.14 14.08
CA GLN A 589 -13.87 34.21 14.09
C GLN A 589 -13.31 34.44 12.68
N LEU A 590 -12.47 35.46 12.53
CA LEU A 590 -11.81 35.81 11.28
C LEU A 590 -10.30 35.83 11.45
N PHE A 591 -9.60 35.03 10.64
CA PHE A 591 -8.14 35.03 10.56
C PHE A 591 -7.73 35.40 9.14
N ILE A 592 -6.82 36.36 9.00
CA ILE A 592 -6.22 36.73 7.72
C ILE A 592 -4.71 36.86 7.95
N ASP A 593 -3.90 36.09 7.23
CA ASP A 593 -2.44 36.17 7.34
C ASP A 593 -1.86 36.72 6.02
N ASP A 594 -1.13 37.83 6.05
CA ASP A 594 -0.62 38.48 4.82
C ASP A 594 -1.78 39.04 3.96
N GLY A 595 -2.66 39.82 4.61
CA GLY A 595 -3.82 40.48 4.00
C GLY A 595 -3.52 41.90 3.50
N ILE A 596 -4.15 42.30 2.40
CA ILE A 596 -4.14 43.70 1.94
C ILE A 596 -5.40 44.39 2.45
N ILE A 597 -5.28 45.33 3.38
CA ILE A 597 -6.44 45.99 4.01
C ILE A 597 -6.20 47.49 4.22
N SER A 598 -7.22 48.30 4.01
CA SER A 598 -7.13 49.75 4.21
C SER A 598 -7.40 50.17 5.66
N ASP A 599 -6.73 51.23 6.11
CA ASP A 599 -7.01 51.85 7.42
C ASP A 599 -8.50 52.23 7.54
N GLY A 600 -9.10 52.70 6.44
CA GLY A 600 -10.51 53.06 6.37
C GLY A 600 -11.46 51.88 6.67
N ALA A 601 -11.18 50.69 6.13
CA ALA A 601 -11.97 49.49 6.40
C ALA A 601 -11.91 49.08 7.88
N ILE A 602 -10.73 49.19 8.51
CA ILE A 602 -10.56 48.91 9.94
C ILE A 602 -11.34 49.92 10.79
N ILE A 603 -11.24 51.21 10.47
CA ILE A 603 -11.96 52.28 11.19
C ILE A 603 -13.47 52.07 11.07
N GLN A 604 -13.98 51.71 9.88
CA GLN A 604 -15.40 51.39 9.68
C GLN A 604 -15.84 50.18 10.48
N PHE A 605 -15.05 49.10 10.49
CA PHE A 605 -15.31 47.90 11.29
C PHE A 605 -15.46 48.26 12.78
N LEU A 606 -14.47 48.97 13.34
CA LEU A 606 -14.47 49.30 14.76
C LEU A 606 -15.64 50.23 15.14
N ASN A 607 -15.97 51.21 14.28
CA ASN A 607 -17.11 52.08 14.49
C ASN A 607 -18.45 51.31 14.46
N LYS A 608 -18.65 50.43 13.47
CA LYS A 608 -19.86 49.60 13.37
C LYS A 608 -20.03 48.65 14.56
N TRP A 609 -18.94 48.06 15.06
CA TRP A 609 -19.01 47.23 16.27
C TRP A 609 -19.35 48.09 17.49
N LYS A 610 -18.72 49.26 17.66
CA LYS A 610 -18.95 50.16 18.79
C LYS A 610 -20.37 50.74 18.84
N SER A 611 -20.94 51.10 17.68
CA SER A 611 -22.33 51.56 17.56
C SER A 611 -23.36 50.43 17.60
N ASN A 612 -22.90 49.17 17.64
CA ASN A 612 -23.72 47.96 17.58
C ASN A 612 -24.54 47.81 16.28
N GLU A 613 -24.11 48.45 15.20
CA GLU A 613 -24.71 48.32 13.87
C GLU A 613 -24.31 47.01 13.17
N GLY A 614 -23.20 46.38 13.58
CA GLY A 614 -22.74 45.10 13.02
C GLY A 614 -21.84 44.31 13.97
N TYR A 615 -21.47 43.09 13.55
CA TYR A 615 -20.51 42.21 14.24
C TYR A 615 -20.95 41.76 15.65
N GLN A 616 -22.25 41.59 15.88
CA GLN A 616 -22.79 41.21 17.20
C GLN A 616 -22.36 39.80 17.63
N ASN A 617 -22.16 38.89 16.68
CA ASN A 617 -21.71 37.51 16.92
C ASN A 617 -20.19 37.36 16.98
N LEU A 618 -19.44 38.44 16.73
CA LEU A 618 -17.99 38.39 16.58
C LEU A 618 -17.30 38.13 17.92
N GLU A 619 -16.43 37.12 17.94
CA GLU A 619 -15.64 36.73 19.10
C GLU A 619 -14.17 37.14 18.93
N TYR A 620 -13.60 36.97 17.73
CA TYR A 620 -12.16 37.15 17.52
C TYR A 620 -11.80 37.52 16.07
N ILE A 621 -10.90 38.50 15.89
CA ILE A 621 -10.27 38.83 14.61
C ILE A 621 -8.75 38.90 14.78
N SER A 622 -8.02 38.34 13.84
CA SER A 622 -6.57 38.52 13.72
C SER A 622 -6.20 38.69 12.25
N ILE A 623 -5.70 39.87 11.90
CA ILE A 623 -5.30 40.21 10.53
C ILE A 623 -3.84 40.67 10.56
N SER A 624 -2.94 39.84 10.05
CA SER A 624 -1.58 40.25 9.72
C SER A 624 -1.60 40.87 8.33
N VAL A 625 -1.01 42.05 8.17
CA VAL A 625 -1.11 42.83 6.93
C VAL A 625 0.18 42.80 6.12
N SER A 626 0.05 42.87 4.79
CA SER A 626 1.19 43.03 3.87
C SER A 626 1.53 44.50 3.63
N ASN A 627 0.52 45.37 3.68
CA ASN A 627 0.68 46.82 3.60
C ASN A 627 0.67 47.41 5.01
N PRO A 628 1.68 48.22 5.41
CA PRO A 628 1.72 48.79 6.75
C PRO A 628 0.47 49.62 7.05
N LEU A 629 -0.17 49.34 8.18
CA LEU A 629 -1.24 50.18 8.73
C LEU A 629 -0.65 51.46 9.34
N ASN A 630 -1.51 52.45 9.55
CA ASN A 630 -1.18 53.61 10.38
C ASN A 630 -1.86 53.51 11.76
N PRO A 631 -1.21 52.92 12.78
CA PRO A 631 -1.84 52.69 14.09
C PRO A 631 -2.31 53.99 14.74
N ASN A 632 -1.55 55.08 14.60
CA ASN A 632 -1.90 56.36 15.20
C ASN A 632 -3.19 56.91 14.59
N GLN A 633 -3.35 56.83 13.27
CA GLN A 633 -4.57 57.27 12.60
C GLN A 633 -5.78 56.43 13.02
N ILE A 634 -5.64 55.11 13.07
CA ILE A 634 -6.73 54.21 13.47
C ILE A 634 -7.07 54.43 14.95
N MET A 635 -6.08 54.46 15.83
CA MET A 635 -6.30 54.63 17.27
C MET A 635 -6.85 56.01 17.64
N ASN A 636 -6.53 57.06 16.89
CA ASN A 636 -7.08 58.41 17.11
C ASN A 636 -8.52 58.55 16.61
N SER A 637 -8.98 57.65 15.72
CA SER A 637 -10.33 57.71 15.16
C SER A 637 -11.42 57.23 16.11
N ILE A 638 -11.06 56.50 17.18
CA ILE A 638 -12.00 55.86 18.11
C ILE A 638 -11.47 55.99 19.55
N PRO A 639 -12.32 56.24 20.55
CA PRO A 639 -11.91 56.26 21.95
C PRO A 639 -11.47 54.85 22.40
N ILE A 640 -10.15 54.67 22.60
CA ILE A 640 -9.54 53.45 23.14
C ILE A 640 -9.13 53.68 24.58
N SER A 641 -9.61 52.83 25.48
CA SER A 641 -9.23 52.81 26.89
C SER A 641 -8.01 51.92 27.10
N ARG A 642 -7.20 52.22 28.13
CA ARG A 642 -5.98 51.48 28.45
C ARG A 642 -5.96 51.06 29.91
N LEU A 643 -5.66 49.78 30.15
CA LEU A 643 -5.41 49.21 31.48
C LEU A 643 -4.02 49.61 31.99
N ASP A 644 -3.90 49.81 33.30
CA ASP A 644 -2.62 50.11 33.94
C ASP A 644 -1.65 48.92 33.87
N LEU A 645 -0.38 49.20 33.58
CA LEU A 645 0.67 48.19 33.34
C LEU A 645 1.05 47.36 34.59
N SER A 646 0.60 47.75 35.79
CA SER A 646 0.80 46.97 37.01
C SER A 646 -0.14 45.76 37.14
N ASP A 647 -1.10 45.61 36.22
CA ASP A 647 -2.15 44.60 36.31
C ASP A 647 -1.88 43.35 35.43
N GLN A 648 -2.33 42.19 35.94
CA GLN A 648 -2.38 40.97 35.15
C GLN A 648 -3.42 41.12 34.02
N LEU A 649 -2.95 41.18 32.77
CA LEU A 649 -3.79 41.41 31.61
C LEU A 649 -4.78 40.26 31.36
N PRO A 650 -6.02 40.55 30.93
CA PRO A 650 -6.97 39.55 30.48
C PRO A 650 -6.40 38.71 29.32
N VAL A 651 -6.59 37.39 29.38
CA VAL A 651 -6.06 36.46 28.37
C VAL A 651 -7.19 35.77 27.62
N HIS A 652 -7.33 36.10 26.34
CA HIS A 652 -8.24 35.44 25.42
C HIS A 652 -7.56 34.23 24.76
N GLN A 653 -8.18 33.06 24.83
CA GLN A 653 -7.66 31.83 24.23
C GLN A 653 -8.57 31.39 23.09
N VAL A 654 -8.03 31.31 21.87
CA VAL A 654 -8.76 30.89 20.68
C VAL A 654 -8.07 29.67 20.05
N ALA A 655 -8.84 28.66 19.70
CA ALA A 655 -8.37 27.53 18.92
C ALA A 655 -8.31 27.91 17.44
N ARG A 656 -7.17 27.69 16.78
CA ARG A 656 -7.01 27.87 15.34
C ARG A 656 -6.50 26.57 14.71
N LYS A 657 -7.16 26.10 13.66
CA LYS A 657 -6.77 24.89 12.91
C LYS A 657 -5.54 25.19 12.05
N ASP A 658 -4.58 24.27 11.98
CA ASP A 658 -3.41 24.41 11.09
C ASP A 658 -3.84 24.28 9.60
N ARG A 659 -3.32 25.15 8.72
CA ARG A 659 -3.64 25.18 7.28
C ARG A 659 -2.74 24.27 6.43
N TYR A 660 -1.50 24.00 6.88
CA TYR A 660 -0.45 23.41 6.03
C TYR A 660 -0.07 21.96 6.40
N GLY A 661 -0.77 21.35 7.35
CA GLY A 661 -0.61 19.94 7.63
C GLY A 661 -0.55 19.61 9.12
N LYS A 662 -1.27 18.53 9.46
CA LYS A 662 -1.66 17.99 10.77
C LYS A 662 -2.94 18.62 11.31
N HIS A 663 -3.95 17.78 11.50
CA HIS A 663 -5.31 18.08 11.97
C HIS A 663 -5.39 18.59 13.43
N PHE A 664 -4.36 19.26 13.93
CA PHE A 664 -4.30 19.75 15.29
C PHE A 664 -4.75 21.21 15.37
N TRP A 665 -5.58 21.48 16.37
CA TRP A 665 -5.94 22.82 16.79
C TRP A 665 -4.83 23.38 17.67
N ARG A 666 -4.30 24.56 17.33
CA ARG A 666 -3.36 25.29 18.18
C ARG A 666 -4.13 26.33 18.99
N ILE A 667 -3.92 26.35 20.29
CA ILE A 667 -4.47 27.37 21.17
C ILE A 667 -3.57 28.60 21.09
N ARG A 668 -4.09 29.71 20.53
CA ARG A 668 -3.44 31.02 20.57
C ARG A 668 -3.92 31.77 21.81
N LYS A 669 -2.99 32.42 22.51
CA LYS A 669 -3.28 33.30 23.65
C LYS A 669 -3.07 34.75 23.20
N PHE A 670 -4.06 35.59 23.44
CA PHE A 670 -4.03 37.01 23.16
C PHE A 670 -4.31 37.79 24.44
N SER A 671 -3.54 38.84 24.68
CA SER A 671 -3.73 39.77 25.79
C SER A 671 -3.33 41.16 25.30
N SER A 672 -4.14 42.16 25.63
CA SER A 672 -3.84 43.55 25.29
C SER A 672 -4.20 44.46 26.46
N PRO A 673 -3.37 45.50 26.75
CA PRO A 673 -3.76 46.56 27.68
C PRO A 673 -4.83 47.49 27.09
N ASN A 674 -4.99 47.52 25.77
CA ASN A 674 -5.93 48.42 25.11
C ASN A 674 -7.27 47.71 24.88
N TYR A 675 -8.38 48.41 25.14
CA TYR A 675 -9.72 47.89 24.96
C TYR A 675 -10.70 48.97 24.51
N ILE A 676 -11.81 48.55 23.90
CA ILE A 676 -12.92 49.41 23.49
C ILE A 676 -14.22 48.94 24.11
N VAL A 677 -15.14 49.88 24.34
CA VAL A 677 -16.46 49.65 24.93
C VAL A 677 -17.53 49.96 23.90
N ARG A 678 -18.47 49.03 23.72
CA ARG A 678 -19.63 49.17 22.85
C ARG A 678 -20.72 50.01 23.53
N ASP A 679 -21.24 51.01 22.82
CA ASP A 679 -22.04 52.07 23.43
C ASP A 679 -23.39 51.56 23.94
N SER A 680 -24.00 50.62 23.23
CA SER A 680 -25.36 50.15 23.51
C SER A 680 -25.50 49.23 24.73
N ASP A 681 -24.51 48.37 24.98
CA ASP A 681 -24.58 47.29 25.97
C ASP A 681 -23.37 47.23 26.91
N GLN A 682 -22.45 48.18 26.77
CA GLN A 682 -21.22 48.28 27.56
C GLN A 682 -20.28 47.08 27.41
N TYR A 683 -20.45 46.27 26.36
CA TYR A 683 -19.57 45.11 26.17
C TYR A 683 -18.17 45.53 25.75
N VAL A 684 -17.18 44.82 26.28
CA VAL A 684 -15.76 45.11 26.05
C VAL A 684 -15.15 44.21 24.99
N ALA A 685 -14.26 44.80 24.18
CA ALA A 685 -13.32 44.07 23.36
C ALA A 685 -11.87 44.55 23.59
N SER A 686 -10.94 43.61 23.75
CA SER A 686 -9.51 43.91 23.77
C SER A 686 -9.00 44.07 22.35
N ILE A 687 -8.14 45.06 22.12
CA ILE A 687 -7.64 45.39 20.78
C ILE A 687 -6.13 45.62 20.80
N LEU A 688 -5.43 45.18 19.76
CA LEU A 688 -4.02 45.46 19.51
C LEU A 688 -3.90 45.90 18.05
N ILE A 689 -3.34 47.07 17.81
CA ILE A 689 -3.07 47.60 16.47
C ILE A 689 -1.59 47.95 16.41
N THR A 690 -0.88 47.34 15.48
CA THR A 690 0.50 47.66 15.12
C THR A 690 0.58 47.92 13.61
N ALA A 691 1.74 48.34 13.10
CA ALA A 691 1.92 48.55 11.67
C ALA A 691 1.64 47.27 10.85
N ASP A 692 1.91 46.09 11.42
CA ASP A 692 1.87 44.82 10.69
C ASP A 692 0.70 43.90 11.09
N ASN A 693 -0.07 44.26 12.12
CA ASN A 693 -1.11 43.39 12.66
C ASN A 693 -2.23 44.16 13.37
N ILE A 694 -3.46 43.68 13.19
CA ILE A 694 -4.59 44.03 14.05
C ILE A 694 -5.18 42.77 14.67
N THR A 695 -5.40 42.81 15.98
CA THR A 695 -6.06 41.73 16.73
C THR A 695 -7.16 42.32 17.60
N PHE A 696 -8.33 41.71 17.56
CA PHE A 696 -9.54 42.13 18.26
C PHE A 696 -10.19 40.93 18.91
N ALA A 697 -10.58 41.03 20.18
CA ALA A 697 -11.19 39.93 20.93
C ALA A 697 -12.33 40.44 21.82
N ALA A 698 -13.54 39.93 21.59
CA ALA A 698 -14.74 40.35 22.30
C ALA A 698 -15.04 39.48 23.54
N TRP A 699 -15.26 40.14 24.68
CA TRP A 699 -15.40 39.46 25.97
C TRP A 699 -16.83 39.06 26.31
N ASN A 700 -17.86 39.63 25.67
CA ASN A 700 -19.27 39.38 26.01
C ASN A 700 -19.55 39.63 27.51
N MET A 701 -18.95 40.70 28.04
CA MET A 701 -18.98 41.12 29.44
C MET A 701 -18.98 42.63 29.48
N THR A 702 -19.68 43.21 30.46
CA THR A 702 -19.72 44.67 30.66
C THR A 702 -18.37 45.21 31.12
N GLU A 703 -18.12 46.52 30.94
CA GLU A 703 -16.85 47.15 31.35
C GLU A 703 -16.54 46.94 32.83
N ASN A 704 -17.52 47.13 33.72
CA ASN A 704 -17.33 46.91 35.16
C ASN A 704 -16.90 45.47 35.46
N GLU A 705 -17.57 44.48 34.87
CA GLU A 705 -17.23 43.07 35.07
C GLU A 705 -15.85 42.71 34.49
N PHE A 706 -15.49 43.30 33.35
CA PHE A 706 -14.20 43.09 32.70
C PHE A 706 -13.05 43.61 33.57
N LEU A 707 -13.22 44.79 34.17
CA LEU A 707 -12.24 45.41 35.07
C LEU A 707 -12.12 44.66 36.40
N GLU A 708 -13.23 44.17 36.97
CA GLU A 708 -13.24 43.42 38.22
C GLU A 708 -12.69 41.99 38.09
N LYS A 709 -13.15 41.23 37.08
CA LYS A 709 -12.93 39.77 37.02
C LYS A 709 -11.62 39.36 36.35
N ARG A 710 -10.94 40.28 35.62
CA ARG A 710 -9.71 40.01 34.83
C ARG A 710 -9.73 38.65 34.13
N PRO A 711 -10.71 38.42 33.23
CA PRO A 711 -11.10 37.08 32.82
C PRO A 711 -10.06 36.35 31.96
N VAL A 712 -10.05 35.02 32.07
CA VAL A 712 -9.47 34.12 31.06
C VAL A 712 -10.62 33.48 30.29
N LYS A 713 -10.82 33.88 29.04
CA LYS A 713 -11.91 33.36 28.18
C LYS A 713 -11.35 32.32 27.23
N ARG A 714 -12.02 31.17 27.13
CA ARG A 714 -11.62 30.05 26.26
C ARG A 714 -12.72 29.74 25.25
N PHE A 715 -12.37 29.74 23.97
CA PHE A 715 -13.20 29.22 22.89
C PHE A 715 -12.53 28.01 22.26
N TYR A 716 -13.29 26.92 22.14
CA TYR A 716 -12.88 25.66 21.51
C TYR A 716 -13.48 25.51 20.13
#